data_AF-A0A239RAQ9-F1
#
_entry.id   AF-A0A239RAQ9-F1
#
_cell.length_a   1.000
_cell.length_b   1.000
_cell.length_c   1.000
_cell.angle_alpha   90.00
_cell.angle_beta   90.00
_cell.angle_gamma   90.00
#
_symmetry.space_group_name_H-M   'P 1'
#
loop_
_entity.id
_entity.type
_entity.pdbx_description
1 polymer ?
#
loop_
_entity_poly.entity_id
_entity_poly.type
_entity_poly.pdbx_seq_one_letter_code
_entity_poly.pdbx_strand_id
1 'polypeptide(L)'
;MSNKDDLRKRVVRKRHIKESVQRHNQLSAKKAQNAAKREHREAKIKVKHARAALIRAEKGIDKDVDGEKIVDDLEKALAEKKATKKIKKKVRKTNPTIGQKARRTGKNIALNASHQIKTTAMDQDDTLSDLQNLQYRTRQSKAVAKQAGKVTWRGAKLAYRKSKGMVNVSRGAYRSAKDSAKFATKTTAKVATKVAQTTASAVKTAASAAATILANPMTWIVSAVIGFILFLVILVSSIFSSNVIQQNDFTLNQSWLHISQVDRQKSSDQVEYYTDIDSILLYMNFRYGGDWEPDANWDDGTGGKLTGALGFNHFSDALDDIWKEENSDIDNLKTMAELYTNGKDWMKLDKDDLADYKEILESQSETGKYLATQELINPFYSTDDAKSETDYLTVSKRYGYTSKDKIDPTTTLQAQSGQKLYAVMDGKVTVTTQDLKGNNTKTTNLIISDSDARFIYYNISAIRVKTGDKVESGAELGTVSGGSQKIAYAKNYGTVDSKDSQWLQDIKNKDVSYGYKEQTKKNKTNVWVLVNPGFYFPFVKYAQTTVVMRTSSELSGRAKQFYDLMKKFYPSATDNGIAAVVGNFAVESSITPKRAEGDYLSPPVGASDGCWDDANWLNMGGTAIYGGGYPNILHRGLGLGQWTDTSDGGTRHTMLINYANSIGKKWYELETQIRFMLEGDSPYYQNILKSVLTSNSDTDSLTRTFLTRWEGINNGTLSQRQSYAKQALSWFHQSIAGGGTMASSWNFPEEYRDKIKSMPTGVSMTTQPGNGYPAGQCTWYAYNRLVELGEITDLSGSYGHLGDGKSWVGNLVAKGWKFSTMPTAGAVCSTAGGFDSTYAQYGHVMIVEVVNADGSFLVSECNYAGNKSQIHWRVCRNAPYYTFATP
;
A
#
# COMPACT_ATOMS: atom_id res chain seq x y z
N MET A 1 36.02 -64.23 22.38
CA MET A 1 35.18 -63.84 21.22
C MET A 1 34.67 -62.38 21.20
N SER A 2 34.96 -61.51 22.19
CA SER A 2 34.34 -60.18 22.33
C SER A 2 34.82 -59.07 21.34
N ASN A 3 36.07 -59.10 20.86
CA ASN A 3 36.65 -57.94 20.16
C ASN A 3 36.30 -57.87 18.64
N LYS A 4 36.07 -59.02 17.98
CA LYS A 4 35.68 -59.06 16.55
C LYS A 4 34.23 -58.60 16.33
N ASP A 5 33.32 -58.91 17.25
CA ASP A 5 31.91 -58.51 17.15
C ASP A 5 31.67 -57.01 17.42
N ASP A 6 32.39 -56.39 18.36
CA ASP A 6 32.31 -54.92 18.56
C ASP A 6 32.87 -54.15 17.35
N LEU A 7 33.95 -54.66 16.73
CA LEU A 7 34.48 -54.09 15.49
C LEU A 7 33.48 -54.20 14.33
N ARG A 8 32.84 -55.36 14.16
CA ARG A 8 31.80 -55.58 13.14
C ARG A 8 30.58 -54.68 13.36
N LYS A 9 30.08 -54.56 14.60
CA LYS A 9 28.98 -53.65 14.99
C LYS A 9 29.33 -52.17 14.74
N ARG A 10 30.59 -51.75 14.96
CA ARG A 10 31.05 -50.37 14.67
C ARG A 10 31.15 -50.06 13.19
N VAL A 11 31.63 -51.00 12.38
CA VAL A 11 31.75 -50.85 10.91
C VAL A 11 30.36 -50.74 10.27
N VAL A 12 29.44 -51.64 10.62
CA VAL A 12 28.04 -51.61 10.14
C VAL A 12 27.37 -50.28 10.50
N ARG A 13 27.54 -49.80 11.75
CA ARG A 13 27.00 -48.51 12.18
C ARG A 13 27.58 -47.33 11.41
N LYS A 14 28.89 -47.34 11.09
CA LYS A 14 29.52 -46.27 10.29
C LYS A 14 29.00 -46.26 8.85
N ARG A 15 28.79 -47.44 8.25
CA ARG A 15 28.23 -47.59 6.90
C ARG A 15 26.79 -47.07 6.83
N HIS A 16 25.93 -47.51 7.75
CA HIS A 16 24.56 -47.02 7.85
C HIS A 16 24.47 -45.49 8.03
N ILE A 17 25.35 -44.90 8.85
CA ILE A 17 25.42 -43.43 9.00
C ILE A 17 25.83 -42.75 7.68
N LYS A 18 26.73 -43.34 6.90
CA LYS A 18 27.18 -42.77 5.62
C LYS A 18 26.07 -42.81 4.57
N GLU A 19 25.42 -43.96 4.43
CA GLU A 19 24.32 -44.17 3.49
C GLU A 19 23.10 -43.29 3.83
N SER A 20 22.73 -43.21 5.11
CA SER A 20 21.64 -42.32 5.54
C SER A 20 21.97 -40.85 5.29
N VAL A 21 23.21 -40.39 5.51
CA VAL A 21 23.61 -39.01 5.16
C VAL A 21 23.52 -38.78 3.64
N GLN A 22 23.93 -39.74 2.82
CA GLN A 22 23.81 -39.62 1.36
C GLN A 22 22.36 -39.51 0.89
N ARG A 23 21.45 -40.34 1.43
CA ARG A 23 20.01 -40.23 1.13
C ARG A 23 19.45 -38.86 1.49
N HIS A 24 19.84 -38.31 2.65
CA HIS A 24 19.40 -36.97 3.03
C HIS A 24 19.98 -35.86 2.15
N ASN A 25 21.20 -36.04 1.62
CA ASN A 25 21.82 -35.06 0.73
C ASN A 25 21.15 -34.98 -0.65
N GLN A 26 20.30 -35.95 -1.02
CA GLN A 26 19.49 -35.89 -2.25
C GLN A 26 18.26 -34.98 -2.09
N LEU A 27 17.96 -34.52 -0.87
CA LEU A 27 16.87 -33.60 -0.56
C LEU A 27 17.40 -32.16 -0.41
N SER A 28 16.53 -31.17 -0.64
CA SER A 28 16.88 -29.76 -0.40
C SER A 28 17.30 -29.53 1.06
N ALA A 29 18.16 -28.55 1.31
CA ALA A 29 18.85 -28.40 2.60
C ALA A 29 17.91 -28.33 3.83
N LYS A 30 16.77 -27.63 3.70
CA LYS A 30 15.74 -27.54 4.75
C LYS A 30 15.02 -28.88 4.96
N LYS A 31 14.65 -29.58 3.86
CA LYS A 31 14.02 -30.91 3.90
C LYS A 31 14.97 -31.97 4.47
N ALA A 32 16.23 -31.96 4.06
CA ALA A 32 17.29 -32.85 4.55
C ALA A 32 17.50 -32.71 6.08
N GLN A 33 17.60 -31.47 6.58
CA GLN A 33 17.80 -31.23 8.02
C GLN A 33 16.56 -31.61 8.85
N ASN A 34 15.36 -31.36 8.33
CA ASN A 34 14.11 -31.68 9.01
C ASN A 34 13.87 -33.21 9.07
N ALA A 35 14.11 -33.92 7.97
CA ALA A 35 14.03 -35.38 7.93
C ALA A 35 15.00 -36.03 8.95
N ALA A 36 16.27 -35.61 8.97
CA ALA A 36 17.25 -36.13 9.94
C ALA A 36 16.94 -35.74 11.39
N LYS A 37 16.23 -34.62 11.62
CA LYS A 37 15.76 -34.19 12.95
C LYS A 37 14.58 -35.07 13.41
N ARG A 38 13.68 -35.45 12.50
CA ARG A 38 12.54 -36.35 12.75
C ARG A 38 13.02 -37.76 13.10
N GLU A 39 13.91 -38.36 12.30
CA GLU A 39 14.49 -39.68 12.59
C GLU A 39 15.17 -39.73 13.98
N HIS A 40 15.87 -38.66 14.37
CA HIS A 40 16.48 -38.60 15.69
C HIS A 40 15.45 -38.46 16.84
N ARG A 41 14.31 -37.83 16.57
CA ARG A 41 13.21 -37.71 17.54
C ARG A 41 12.54 -39.06 17.75
N GLU A 42 12.28 -39.80 16.68
CA GLU A 42 11.75 -41.17 16.73
C GLU A 42 12.69 -42.11 17.51
N ALA A 43 14.00 -42.07 17.23
CA ALA A 43 14.97 -42.87 17.99
C ALA A 43 15.03 -42.50 19.50
N LYS A 44 14.76 -41.24 19.87
CA LYS A 44 14.62 -40.85 21.28
C LYS A 44 13.36 -41.42 21.92
N ILE A 45 12.26 -41.46 21.17
CA ILE A 45 10.99 -42.03 21.60
C ILE A 45 11.15 -43.53 21.81
N LYS A 46 11.76 -44.26 20.86
CA LYS A 46 12.11 -45.69 21.01
C LYS A 46 12.90 -45.97 22.29
N VAL A 47 13.92 -45.15 22.61
CA VAL A 47 14.67 -45.29 23.88
C VAL A 47 13.79 -45.04 25.11
N LYS A 48 12.84 -44.09 25.04
CA LYS A 48 11.92 -43.83 26.15
C LYS A 48 11.00 -45.03 26.39
N HIS A 49 10.46 -45.63 25.32
CA HIS A 49 9.62 -46.83 25.42
C HIS A 49 10.42 -48.04 25.92
N ALA A 50 11.61 -48.29 25.38
CA ALA A 50 12.45 -49.42 25.83
C ALA A 50 12.86 -49.28 27.31
N ARG A 51 13.15 -48.07 27.79
CA ARG A 51 13.42 -47.83 29.23
C ARG A 51 12.18 -48.05 30.10
N ALA A 52 11.01 -47.61 29.62
CA ALA A 52 9.76 -47.84 30.34
C ALA A 52 9.43 -49.34 30.41
N ALA A 53 9.68 -50.10 29.34
CA ALA A 53 9.53 -51.55 29.32
C ALA A 53 10.46 -52.23 30.33
N LEU A 54 11.73 -51.84 30.40
CA LEU A 54 12.67 -52.37 31.39
C LEU A 54 12.20 -52.09 32.83
N ILE A 55 11.77 -50.86 33.13
CA ILE A 55 11.28 -50.49 34.46
C ILE A 55 10.01 -51.27 34.84
N ARG A 56 9.13 -51.60 33.88
CA ARG A 56 7.93 -52.42 34.15
C ARG A 56 8.29 -53.87 34.42
N ALA A 57 9.25 -54.43 33.68
CA ALA A 57 9.77 -55.77 33.91
C ALA A 57 10.48 -55.89 35.27
N GLU A 58 11.33 -54.91 35.63
CA GLU A 58 12.01 -54.85 36.94
C GLU A 58 11.02 -54.77 38.12
N LYS A 59 9.84 -54.19 37.91
CA LYS A 59 8.77 -54.10 38.90
C LYS A 59 7.86 -55.33 38.95
N GLY A 60 8.14 -56.37 38.15
CA GLY A 60 7.38 -57.62 38.12
C GLY A 60 5.95 -57.49 37.58
N ILE A 61 5.68 -56.40 36.84
CA ILE A 61 4.35 -56.10 36.28
C ILE A 61 4.06 -56.98 35.06
N ASP A 62 5.11 -57.32 34.30
CA ASP A 62 5.06 -58.18 33.12
C ASP A 62 5.87 -59.45 33.42
N LYS A 63 5.18 -60.54 33.79
CA LYS A 63 5.82 -61.79 34.29
C LYS A 63 6.28 -62.74 33.19
N ASP A 64 5.80 -62.57 31.97
CA ASP A 64 6.08 -63.46 30.82
C ASP A 64 7.09 -62.87 29.82
N VAL A 65 7.87 -61.87 30.23
CA VAL A 65 8.74 -61.16 29.29
C VAL A 65 10.21 -61.49 29.54
N ASP A 66 10.85 -62.00 28.49
CA ASP A 66 12.28 -62.30 28.44
C ASP A 66 13.10 -61.03 28.76
N GLY A 67 13.66 -61.01 29.97
CA GLY A 67 14.43 -59.89 30.50
C GLY A 67 15.70 -59.60 29.69
N GLU A 68 16.32 -60.63 29.10
CA GLU A 68 17.53 -60.47 28.28
C GLU A 68 17.20 -59.76 26.97
N LYS A 69 16.03 -60.09 26.38
CA LYS A 69 15.50 -59.42 25.18
C LYS A 69 15.19 -57.93 25.41
N ILE A 70 14.60 -57.57 26.56
CA ILE A 70 14.31 -56.15 26.88
C ILE A 70 15.60 -55.33 27.01
N VAL A 71 16.63 -55.91 27.62
CA VAL A 71 17.94 -55.25 27.76
C VAL A 71 18.59 -55.07 26.38
N ASP A 72 18.57 -56.08 25.52
CA ASP A 72 19.10 -55.99 24.15
C ASP A 72 18.34 -54.95 23.30
N ASP A 73 17.01 -54.88 23.41
CA ASP A 73 16.21 -53.86 22.71
C ASP A 73 16.52 -52.44 23.19
N LEU A 74 16.78 -52.26 24.50
CA LEU A 74 17.25 -50.99 25.03
C LEU A 74 18.64 -50.62 24.50
N GLU A 75 19.57 -51.58 24.44
CA GLU A 75 20.90 -51.35 23.86
C GLU A 75 20.83 -50.97 22.38
N LYS A 76 19.99 -51.66 21.59
CA LYS A 76 19.73 -51.34 20.17
C LYS A 76 19.14 -49.93 20.01
N ALA A 77 18.13 -49.57 20.80
CA ALA A 77 17.53 -48.24 20.76
C ALA A 77 18.54 -47.13 21.14
N LEU A 78 19.39 -47.37 22.13
CA LEU A 78 20.47 -46.44 22.52
C LEU A 78 21.52 -46.30 21.43
N ALA A 79 21.87 -47.39 20.74
CA ALA A 79 22.77 -47.39 19.60
C ALA A 79 22.18 -46.62 18.41
N GLU A 80 20.89 -46.81 18.09
CA GLU A 80 20.16 -46.11 17.03
C GLU A 80 20.10 -44.60 17.32
N LYS A 81 19.75 -44.22 18.55
CA LYS A 81 19.78 -42.81 19.01
C LYS A 81 21.16 -42.18 18.85
N LYS A 82 22.24 -42.94 19.10
CA LYS A 82 23.63 -42.47 18.92
C LYS A 82 23.97 -42.31 17.44
N ALA A 83 23.49 -43.20 16.58
CA ALA A 83 23.68 -43.14 15.13
C ALA A 83 22.91 -41.96 14.50
N THR A 84 21.61 -41.83 14.78
CA THR A 84 20.77 -40.73 14.26
C THR A 84 21.23 -39.36 14.74
N LYS A 85 21.79 -39.25 15.97
CA LYS A 85 22.44 -38.02 16.44
C LYS A 85 23.64 -37.62 15.57
N LYS A 86 24.45 -38.61 15.15
CA LYS A 86 25.61 -38.39 14.28
C LYS A 86 25.17 -38.06 12.85
N ILE A 87 24.14 -38.72 12.33
CA ILE A 87 23.53 -38.42 11.01
C ILE A 87 23.03 -36.99 11.00
N LYS A 88 22.15 -36.60 11.94
CA LYS A 88 21.65 -35.23 12.08
C LYS A 88 22.76 -34.17 12.11
N LYS A 89 23.87 -34.45 12.83
CA LYS A 89 25.02 -33.54 12.90
C LYS A 89 25.78 -33.45 11.58
N LYS A 90 25.92 -34.54 10.84
CA LYS A 90 26.58 -34.56 9.52
C LYS A 90 25.70 -33.91 8.46
N VAL A 91 24.41 -34.25 8.38
CA VAL A 91 23.44 -33.67 7.43
C VAL A 91 23.35 -32.15 7.58
N ARG A 92 23.34 -31.61 8.81
CA ARG A 92 23.39 -30.16 9.05
C ARG A 92 24.71 -29.50 8.61
N LYS A 93 25.81 -30.26 8.55
CA LYS A 93 27.11 -29.74 8.08
C LYS A 93 27.22 -29.80 6.56
N THR A 94 26.72 -30.87 5.93
CA THR A 94 26.82 -31.09 4.48
C THR A 94 25.73 -30.37 3.70
N ASN A 95 24.57 -30.09 4.31
CA ASN A 95 23.49 -29.31 3.71
C ASN A 95 23.20 -28.05 4.55
N PRO A 96 24.14 -27.10 4.64
CA PRO A 96 23.88 -25.83 5.32
C PRO A 96 22.79 -25.06 4.56
N THR A 97 21.81 -24.53 5.29
CA THR A 97 20.81 -23.63 4.70
C THR A 97 21.47 -22.32 4.25
N ILE A 98 20.83 -21.57 3.36
CA ILE A 98 21.38 -20.34 2.77
C ILE A 98 21.82 -19.35 3.87
N GLY A 99 20.98 -19.08 4.87
CA GLY A 99 21.37 -18.28 6.04
C GLY A 99 22.51 -18.86 6.91
N GLN A 100 22.70 -20.19 6.93
CA GLN A 100 23.85 -20.82 7.61
C GLN A 100 25.16 -20.70 6.79
N LYS A 101 25.07 -20.59 5.45
CA LYS A 101 26.20 -20.27 4.58
C LYS A 101 26.58 -18.79 4.73
N ALA A 102 25.61 -17.88 4.64
CA ALA A 102 25.80 -16.44 4.82
C ALA A 102 26.47 -16.10 6.17
N ARG A 103 26.01 -16.70 7.27
CA ARG A 103 26.60 -16.50 8.61
C ARG A 103 28.02 -17.04 8.77
N ARG A 104 28.45 -18.03 7.97
CA ARG A 104 29.84 -18.51 7.95
C ARG A 104 30.73 -17.61 7.11
N THR A 105 30.21 -17.12 5.99
CA THR A 105 30.89 -16.17 5.10
C THR A 105 31.10 -14.84 5.82
N GLY A 106 30.06 -14.26 6.43
CA GLY A 106 30.16 -13.02 7.23
C GLY A 106 31.10 -13.15 8.44
N LYS A 107 31.18 -14.34 9.07
CA LYS A 107 32.15 -14.58 10.15
C LYS A 107 33.60 -14.63 9.65
N ASN A 108 33.84 -15.19 8.46
CA ASN A 108 35.17 -15.24 7.86
C ASN A 108 35.62 -13.86 7.34
N ILE A 109 34.68 -13.08 6.78
CA ILE A 109 34.90 -11.69 6.36
C ILE A 109 35.23 -10.82 7.58
N ALA A 110 34.47 -10.93 8.68
CA ALA A 110 34.73 -10.18 9.92
C ALA A 110 36.06 -10.55 10.60
N LEU A 111 36.49 -11.82 10.50
CA LEU A 111 37.80 -12.24 11.01
C LEU A 111 38.95 -11.71 10.14
N ASN A 112 38.78 -11.61 8.83
CA ASN A 112 39.77 -11.05 7.92
C ASN A 112 39.84 -9.51 8.01
N ALA A 113 38.70 -8.82 8.18
CA ALA A 113 38.64 -7.39 8.44
C ALA A 113 39.31 -7.03 9.78
N SER A 114 39.18 -7.88 10.80
CA SER A 114 39.86 -7.68 12.09
C SER A 114 41.39 -7.79 12.02
N HIS A 115 41.91 -8.48 10.99
CA HIS A 115 43.35 -8.55 10.74
C HIS A 115 43.88 -7.32 10.00
N GLN A 116 43.06 -6.67 9.17
CA GLN A 116 43.42 -5.42 8.47
C GLN A 116 43.29 -4.17 9.36
N ILE A 117 42.32 -4.13 10.28
CA ILE A 117 42.15 -3.02 11.22
C ILE A 117 43.31 -2.94 12.24
N LYS A 118 44.03 -4.04 12.46
CA LYS A 118 45.14 -4.11 13.43
C LYS A 118 46.41 -3.39 12.93
N THR A 119 46.52 -3.09 11.64
CA THR A 119 47.70 -2.45 11.04
C THR A 119 47.49 -0.97 10.73
N THR A 120 46.25 -0.49 10.68
CA THR A 120 45.94 0.90 10.28
C THR A 120 45.74 1.85 11.48
N ALA A 121 45.74 1.34 12.71
CA ALA A 121 45.52 2.12 13.93
C ALA A 121 46.80 2.36 14.75
N MET A 122 47.97 2.43 14.10
CA MET A 122 49.27 2.71 14.76
C MET A 122 49.85 4.10 14.46
N ASP A 123 49.19 4.96 13.67
CA ASP A 123 49.88 6.13 13.09
C ASP A 123 49.30 7.53 13.37
N GLN A 124 48.29 7.71 14.23
CA GLN A 124 47.85 9.08 14.57
C GLN A 124 47.49 9.21 16.06
N ASP A 125 48.25 10.07 16.73
CA ASP A 125 48.28 10.31 18.17
C ASP A 125 47.43 11.53 18.56
N ASP A 126 47.01 11.54 19.84
CA ASP A 126 46.41 12.65 20.61
C ASP A 126 44.94 13.10 20.38
N THR A 127 44.00 12.21 20.69
CA THR A 127 42.77 12.55 21.46
C THR A 127 42.44 11.41 22.46
N LEU A 128 43.42 11.10 23.32
CA LEU A 128 43.55 9.79 23.98
C LEU A 128 43.05 9.72 25.45
N SER A 129 42.11 10.55 25.89
CA SER A 129 41.61 10.51 27.28
C SER A 129 40.18 9.97 27.43
N ASP A 130 39.23 10.38 26.57
CA ASP A 130 37.83 9.92 26.69
C ASP A 130 37.51 8.61 25.94
N LEU A 131 38.35 8.20 24.99
CA LEU A 131 38.20 6.92 24.31
C LEU A 131 38.85 5.73 25.07
N GLN A 132 39.85 6.00 25.93
CA GLN A 132 40.48 4.96 26.76
C GLN A 132 39.57 4.48 27.89
N ASN A 133 38.73 5.34 28.47
CA ASN A 133 37.82 4.95 29.55
C ASN A 133 36.67 4.03 29.07
N LEU A 134 36.22 4.20 27.83
CA LEU A 134 35.21 3.32 27.23
C LEU A 134 35.80 1.96 26.80
N GLN A 135 37.03 1.95 26.28
CA GLN A 135 37.73 0.70 25.94
C GLN A 135 38.20 -0.07 27.18
N TYR A 136 38.60 0.60 28.27
CA TYR A 136 38.99 -0.05 29.53
C TYR A 136 37.79 -0.77 30.18
N ARG A 137 36.61 -0.13 30.21
CA ARG A 137 35.37 -0.75 30.74
C ARG A 137 34.81 -1.85 29.85
N THR A 138 34.99 -1.76 28.53
CA THR A 138 34.52 -2.78 27.57
C THR A 138 35.46 -3.98 27.49
N ARG A 139 36.79 -3.77 27.67
CA ARG A 139 37.77 -4.86 27.81
C ARG A 139 37.66 -5.53 29.17
N GLN A 140 37.42 -4.82 30.27
CA GLN A 140 37.11 -5.46 31.55
C GLN A 140 35.79 -6.23 31.50
N SER A 141 34.71 -5.70 30.92
CA SER A 141 33.44 -6.43 30.87
C SER A 141 33.51 -7.68 29.97
N LYS A 142 34.23 -7.63 28.83
CA LYS A 142 34.46 -8.82 27.99
C LYS A 142 35.50 -9.78 28.56
N ALA A 143 36.51 -9.32 29.30
CA ALA A 143 37.49 -10.18 30.00
C ALA A 143 36.88 -10.85 31.23
N VAL A 144 36.09 -10.12 32.02
CA VAL A 144 35.31 -10.63 33.15
C VAL A 144 34.20 -11.56 32.66
N ALA A 145 33.51 -11.28 31.54
CA ALA A 145 32.55 -12.23 30.96
C ALA A 145 33.20 -13.48 30.34
N LYS A 146 34.37 -13.35 29.69
CA LYS A 146 35.12 -14.51 29.16
C LYS A 146 35.87 -15.30 30.24
N GLN A 147 36.20 -14.71 31.40
CA GLN A 147 36.74 -15.43 32.56
C GLN A 147 35.61 -15.99 33.45
N ALA A 148 34.48 -15.31 33.65
CA ALA A 148 33.32 -15.82 34.37
C ALA A 148 32.64 -17.00 33.65
N GLY A 149 32.69 -17.04 32.32
CA GLY A 149 32.24 -18.18 31.52
C GLY A 149 33.25 -19.35 31.41
N LYS A 150 34.54 -19.14 31.72
CA LYS A 150 35.58 -20.19 31.67
C LYS A 150 36.03 -20.72 33.03
N VAL A 151 35.81 -19.99 34.12
CA VAL A 151 36.20 -20.42 35.48
C VAL A 151 35.11 -21.31 36.13
N THR A 152 33.84 -21.11 35.81
CA THR A 152 32.73 -21.83 36.47
C THR A 152 32.53 -23.27 35.97
N TRP A 153 32.86 -23.59 34.71
CA TRP A 153 32.79 -24.97 34.19
C TRP A 153 34.11 -25.74 34.32
N ARG A 154 35.27 -25.05 34.36
CA ARG A 154 36.57 -25.72 34.57
C ARG A 154 36.90 -25.94 36.04
N GLY A 155 36.45 -25.08 36.97
CA GLY A 155 36.58 -25.32 38.42
C GLY A 155 35.72 -26.49 38.91
N ALA A 156 34.46 -26.56 38.49
CA ALA A 156 33.56 -27.66 38.85
C ALA A 156 34.00 -29.02 38.25
N LYS A 157 34.61 -29.00 37.05
CA LYS A 157 35.11 -30.21 36.40
C LYS A 157 36.51 -30.64 36.86
N LEU A 158 37.33 -29.72 37.40
CA LEU A 158 38.58 -30.06 38.09
C LEU A 158 38.31 -30.60 39.50
N ALA A 159 37.34 -30.06 40.24
CA ALA A 159 36.93 -30.60 41.54
C ALA A 159 36.41 -32.05 41.41
N TYR A 160 35.62 -32.34 40.37
CA TYR A 160 35.11 -33.69 40.11
C TYR A 160 36.19 -34.69 39.63
N ARG A 161 37.33 -34.22 39.09
CA ARG A 161 38.42 -35.11 38.60
C ARG A 161 39.61 -35.24 39.55
N LYS A 162 39.74 -34.40 40.57
CA LYS A 162 40.82 -34.46 41.57
C LYS A 162 40.39 -34.88 42.98
N SER A 163 39.18 -35.40 43.18
CA SER A 163 38.73 -35.97 44.46
C SER A 163 38.54 -37.49 44.42
N LYS A 164 39.25 -38.21 43.53
CA LYS A 164 39.38 -39.67 43.63
C LYS A 164 40.48 -40.09 44.63
N GLY A 165 40.92 -39.17 45.47
CA GLY A 165 41.84 -39.43 46.57
C GLY A 165 41.84 -38.23 47.53
N MET A 166 41.58 -38.53 48.80
CA MET A 166 41.86 -37.72 50.00
C MET A 166 40.83 -36.66 50.45
N VAL A 167 40.38 -36.91 51.69
CA VAL A 167 39.83 -36.06 52.76
C VAL A 167 38.32 -35.73 52.78
N ASN A 168 37.69 -36.22 53.86
CA ASN A 168 36.35 -35.91 54.36
C ASN A 168 36.16 -34.40 54.56
N VAL A 169 35.29 -33.78 53.74
CA VAL A 169 34.77 -32.45 54.04
C VAL A 169 33.36 -32.61 54.61
N SER A 170 33.21 -32.23 55.88
CA SER A 170 32.00 -32.47 56.67
C SER A 170 30.79 -31.67 56.14
N ARG A 171 29.58 -32.20 56.39
CA ARG A 171 28.28 -31.62 56.00
C ARG A 171 28.09 -30.15 56.43
N GLY A 172 28.88 -29.63 57.39
CA GLY A 172 28.87 -28.23 57.82
C GLY A 172 29.46 -27.25 56.80
N ALA A 173 30.54 -27.62 56.12
CA ALA A 173 31.16 -26.75 55.11
C ALA A 173 30.28 -26.59 53.86
N TYR A 174 29.49 -27.61 53.52
CA TYR A 174 28.50 -27.55 52.43
C TYR A 174 27.31 -26.64 52.75
N ARG A 175 26.92 -26.51 54.03
CA ARG A 175 25.86 -25.57 54.46
C ARG A 175 26.37 -24.13 54.49
N SER A 176 27.56 -23.90 55.03
CA SER A 176 28.16 -22.56 55.07
C SER A 176 28.42 -22.00 53.65
N ALA A 177 28.99 -22.79 52.72
CA ALA A 177 29.18 -22.35 51.33
C ALA A 177 27.87 -22.10 50.56
N LYS A 178 26.80 -22.85 50.88
CA LYS A 178 25.47 -22.64 50.29
C LYS A 178 24.78 -21.40 50.84
N ASP A 179 24.99 -21.07 52.12
CA ASP A 179 24.44 -19.87 52.75
C ASP A 179 25.21 -18.60 52.38
N SER A 180 26.54 -18.68 52.21
CA SER A 180 27.35 -17.59 51.62
C SER A 180 27.01 -17.37 50.14
N ALA A 181 26.76 -18.44 49.37
CA ALA A 181 26.29 -18.33 47.99
C ALA A 181 24.86 -17.74 47.93
N LYS A 182 23.96 -18.11 48.84
CA LYS A 182 22.64 -17.48 48.97
C LYS A 182 22.74 -16.01 49.37
N PHE A 183 23.68 -15.62 50.23
CA PHE A 183 23.91 -14.22 50.60
C PHE A 183 24.49 -13.42 49.43
N ALA A 184 25.50 -13.94 48.72
CA ALA A 184 26.04 -13.30 47.53
C ALA A 184 25.00 -13.22 46.40
N THR A 185 24.17 -14.25 46.20
CA THR A 185 23.07 -14.19 45.23
C THR A 185 21.99 -13.20 45.69
N LYS A 186 21.75 -13.02 47.00
CA LYS A 186 20.86 -11.97 47.52
C LYS A 186 21.44 -10.57 47.34
N THR A 187 22.76 -10.38 47.40
CA THR A 187 23.40 -9.06 47.27
C THR A 187 23.55 -8.66 45.80
N THR A 188 23.88 -9.60 44.91
CA THR A 188 23.87 -9.36 43.45
C THR A 188 22.44 -9.27 42.91
N ALA A 189 21.50 -10.05 43.47
CA ALA A 189 20.08 -9.83 43.22
C ALA A 189 19.64 -8.46 43.73
N LYS A 190 20.14 -7.94 44.87
CA LYS A 190 19.84 -6.59 45.39
C LYS A 190 20.39 -5.45 44.53
N VAL A 191 21.53 -5.63 43.87
CA VAL A 191 22.05 -4.63 42.91
C VAL A 191 21.35 -4.74 41.55
N ALA A 192 21.07 -5.96 41.08
CA ALA A 192 20.21 -6.18 39.92
C ALA A 192 18.75 -5.76 40.19
N THR A 193 18.25 -5.85 41.44
CA THR A 193 16.96 -5.27 41.84
C THR A 193 17.05 -3.77 42.02
N LYS A 194 18.21 -3.15 42.27
CA LYS A 194 18.30 -1.68 42.27
C LYS A 194 18.27 -1.10 40.86
N VAL A 195 18.82 -1.82 39.88
CA VAL A 195 18.70 -1.48 38.44
C VAL A 195 17.34 -1.89 37.87
N ALA A 196 16.76 -3.01 38.32
CA ALA A 196 15.39 -3.37 37.97
C ALA A 196 14.34 -2.52 38.73
N GLN A 197 14.64 -1.95 39.90
CA GLN A 197 13.75 -1.05 40.66
C GLN A 197 13.70 0.36 40.07
N THR A 198 14.69 0.75 39.27
CA THR A 198 14.62 1.97 38.44
C THR A 198 13.82 1.78 37.15
N THR A 199 13.51 0.54 36.76
CA THR A 199 12.58 0.20 35.66
C THR A 199 11.25 -0.40 36.14
N ALA A 200 11.13 -0.80 37.41
CA ALA A 200 9.93 -1.41 38.00
C ALA A 200 9.06 -0.44 38.82
N SER A 201 9.13 0.86 38.55
CA SER A 201 8.17 1.84 39.10
C SER A 201 6.91 2.01 38.22
N ALA A 202 6.89 1.47 37.00
CA ALA A 202 5.72 1.52 36.11
C ALA A 202 4.81 0.27 36.18
N VAL A 203 5.30 -0.87 36.69
CA VAL A 203 4.55 -2.15 36.68
C VAL A 203 3.84 -2.46 38.00
N LYS A 204 4.11 -1.72 39.09
CA LYS A 204 3.64 -2.08 40.43
C LYS A 204 2.18 -1.70 40.77
N THR A 205 1.39 -1.21 39.81
CA THR A 205 -0.03 -0.89 40.00
C THR A 205 -0.99 -1.79 39.22
N ALA A 206 -0.51 -2.86 38.58
CA ALA A 206 -1.35 -3.84 37.88
C ALA A 206 -1.30 -5.26 38.47
N ALA A 207 -0.37 -5.57 39.38
CA ALA A 207 -0.14 -6.94 39.85
C ALA A 207 -1.01 -7.41 41.04
N SER A 208 -1.98 -6.63 41.52
CA SER A 208 -2.87 -7.05 42.64
C SER A 208 -4.27 -7.50 42.22
N ALA A 209 -4.53 -7.71 40.91
CA ALA A 209 -5.83 -8.18 40.43
C ALA A 209 -5.85 -9.64 39.94
N ALA A 210 -4.70 -10.32 39.83
CA ALA A 210 -4.59 -11.64 39.20
C ALA A 210 -4.19 -12.78 40.16
N ALA A 211 -4.55 -12.69 41.44
CA ALA A 211 -4.19 -13.72 42.43
C ALA A 211 -5.31 -14.74 42.73
N THR A 212 -6.47 -14.67 42.07
CA THR A 212 -7.65 -15.49 42.44
C THR A 212 -8.22 -16.42 41.38
N ILE A 213 -7.51 -16.70 40.28
CA ILE A 213 -8.04 -17.62 39.25
C ILE A 213 -7.04 -18.75 38.96
N LEU A 214 -6.94 -19.65 39.94
CA LEU A 214 -6.23 -20.93 39.87
C LEU A 214 -7.25 -22.06 40.13
N ALA A 215 -8.14 -22.34 39.18
CA ALA A 215 -8.94 -23.57 39.15
C ALA A 215 -9.77 -23.72 37.85
N ASN A 216 -9.17 -24.08 36.70
CA ASN A 216 -9.92 -24.81 35.64
C ASN A 216 -8.99 -25.45 34.58
N PRO A 217 -9.21 -26.70 34.11
CA PRO A 217 -8.24 -27.48 33.35
C PRO A 217 -8.25 -27.30 31.81
N MET A 218 -8.69 -26.15 31.28
CA MET A 218 -8.74 -25.89 29.82
C MET A 218 -7.48 -25.19 29.23
N THR A 219 -6.32 -25.31 29.87
CA THR A 219 -5.12 -24.48 29.63
C THR A 219 -4.17 -24.95 28.49
N TRP A 220 -4.51 -26.00 27.73
CA TRP A 220 -3.60 -26.57 26.74
C TRP A 220 -3.70 -25.94 25.34
N ILE A 221 -4.80 -25.23 25.04
CA ILE A 221 -5.01 -24.54 23.75
C ILE A 221 -4.29 -23.18 23.76
N VAL A 222 -4.39 -22.40 24.84
CA VAL A 222 -3.70 -21.10 24.98
C VAL A 222 -2.17 -21.25 25.06
N SER A 223 -1.67 -22.31 25.69
CA SER A 223 -0.23 -22.61 25.76
C SER A 223 0.37 -22.98 24.40
N ALA A 224 -0.44 -23.54 23.49
CA ALA A 224 -0.03 -23.89 22.13
C ALA A 224 0.04 -22.65 21.24
N VAL A 225 -0.89 -21.70 21.40
CA VAL A 225 -0.90 -20.41 20.69
C VAL A 225 0.26 -19.52 21.12
N ILE A 226 0.50 -19.37 22.43
CA ILE A 226 1.67 -18.62 22.95
C ILE A 226 2.98 -19.30 22.53
N GLY A 227 3.04 -20.64 22.54
CA GLY A 227 4.19 -21.40 22.06
C GLY A 227 4.43 -21.30 20.55
N PHE A 228 3.36 -21.12 19.76
CA PHE A 228 3.40 -20.91 18.32
C PHE A 228 3.83 -19.48 17.97
N ILE A 229 3.33 -18.48 18.70
CA ILE A 229 3.77 -17.08 18.59
C ILE A 229 5.24 -16.94 19.02
N LEU A 230 5.67 -17.55 20.14
CA LEU A 230 7.10 -17.57 20.51
C LEU A 230 7.95 -18.35 19.49
N PHE A 231 7.40 -19.39 18.85
CA PHE A 231 8.08 -20.14 17.80
C PHE A 231 8.18 -19.34 16.49
N LEU A 232 7.19 -18.51 16.16
CA LEU A 232 7.18 -17.54 15.07
C LEU A 232 8.17 -16.40 15.36
N VAL A 233 8.17 -15.82 16.56
CA VAL A 233 9.16 -14.82 17.00
C VAL A 233 10.59 -15.37 16.98
N ILE A 234 10.80 -16.65 17.33
CA ILE A 234 12.10 -17.34 17.24
C ILE A 234 12.47 -17.70 15.79
N LEU A 235 11.50 -17.96 14.91
CA LEU A 235 11.71 -18.17 13.47
C LEU A 235 12.10 -16.85 12.78
N VAL A 236 11.38 -15.77 13.07
CA VAL A 236 11.65 -14.39 12.67
C VAL A 236 13.05 -13.98 13.16
N SER A 237 13.37 -14.09 14.45
CA SER A 237 14.74 -13.77 14.93
C SER A 237 15.87 -14.70 14.43
N SER A 238 15.57 -15.74 13.64
CA SER A 238 16.56 -16.61 12.99
C SER A 238 16.70 -16.44 11.47
N ILE A 239 15.77 -15.73 10.82
CA ILE A 239 15.83 -15.33 9.40
C ILE A 239 16.24 -13.85 9.28
N PHE A 240 15.88 -13.00 10.25
CA PHE A 240 16.32 -11.61 10.31
C PHE A 240 17.71 -11.50 10.97
N SER A 241 18.77 -11.86 10.24
CA SER A 241 20.11 -11.38 10.59
C SER A 241 20.19 -9.89 10.25
N SER A 242 19.92 -9.05 11.26
CA SER A 242 20.17 -7.60 11.32
C SER A 242 19.48 -6.72 10.26
N ASN A 243 18.66 -5.78 10.75
CA ASN A 243 18.39 -4.45 10.17
C ASN A 243 17.19 -4.23 9.24
N VAL A 244 16.18 -5.10 9.22
CA VAL A 244 14.91 -4.75 8.56
C VAL A 244 13.90 -4.33 9.63
N ILE A 245 13.54 -3.04 9.59
CA ILE A 245 12.82 -2.19 10.56
C ILE A 245 13.67 -1.73 11.76
N GLN A 246 14.38 -0.61 11.57
CA GLN A 246 14.96 0.21 12.64
C GLN A 246 14.62 1.70 12.48
N GLN A 247 13.63 2.06 11.65
CA GLN A 247 13.01 3.39 11.79
C GLN A 247 12.30 3.41 13.14
N ASN A 248 12.54 4.45 13.93
CA ASN A 248 11.70 4.74 15.08
C ASN A 248 10.25 4.95 14.59
N ASP A 249 9.25 4.41 15.29
CA ASP A 249 7.82 4.53 14.97
C ASP A 249 7.41 5.95 14.52
N PHE A 250 8.03 6.96 15.13
CA PHE A 250 7.81 8.37 14.82
C PHE A 250 8.33 8.79 13.44
N THR A 251 9.47 8.26 13.00
CA THR A 251 10.09 8.55 11.70
C THR A 251 9.29 7.88 10.56
N LEU A 252 8.80 6.66 10.79
CA LEU A 252 7.88 6.01 9.86
C LEU A 252 6.60 6.85 9.66
N ASN A 253 6.08 7.41 10.75
CA ASN A 253 4.95 8.33 10.69
C ASN A 253 5.25 9.64 9.95
N GLN A 254 6.47 10.19 10.07
CA GLN A 254 6.86 11.38 9.29
C GLN A 254 6.92 11.09 7.79
N SER A 255 7.47 9.94 7.41
CA SER A 255 7.55 9.53 6.00
C SER A 255 6.15 9.39 5.38
N TRP A 256 5.18 8.88 6.15
CA TRP A 256 3.77 8.84 5.76
C TRP A 256 3.17 10.23 5.59
N LEU A 257 3.39 11.12 6.58
CA LEU A 257 2.88 12.49 6.52
C LEU A 257 3.43 13.23 5.30
N HIS A 258 4.73 13.08 5.01
CA HIS A 258 5.40 13.66 3.84
C HIS A 258 4.67 13.29 2.54
N ILE A 259 4.54 12.00 2.22
CA ILE A 259 3.87 11.58 0.98
C ILE A 259 2.39 11.98 0.96
N SER A 260 1.69 11.88 2.08
CA SER A 260 0.29 12.31 2.14
C SER A 260 0.13 13.82 1.90
N GLN A 261 1.13 14.63 2.27
CA GLN A 261 1.17 16.05 1.98
C GLN A 261 1.41 16.29 0.49
N VAL A 262 2.39 15.60 -0.11
CA VAL A 262 2.68 15.68 -1.55
C VAL A 262 1.43 15.34 -2.36
N ASP A 263 0.73 14.26 -2.00
CA ASP A 263 -0.58 13.90 -2.57
C ASP A 263 -1.54 15.09 -2.61
N ARG A 264 -1.71 15.81 -1.50
CA ARG A 264 -2.62 16.97 -1.42
C ARG A 264 -2.09 18.20 -2.14
N GLN A 265 -0.78 18.42 -2.13
CA GLN A 265 -0.15 19.55 -2.82
C GLN A 265 -0.26 19.42 -4.35
N LYS A 266 -0.15 18.18 -4.84
CA LYS A 266 -0.16 17.84 -6.27
C LYS A 266 -1.55 17.49 -6.80
N SER A 267 -2.50 17.18 -5.92
CA SER A 267 -3.90 17.03 -6.30
C SER A 267 -4.41 18.32 -6.94
N SER A 268 -5.25 18.16 -7.96
CA SER A 268 -5.83 19.21 -8.77
C SER A 268 -7.31 18.91 -9.04
N ASP A 269 -7.94 19.72 -9.90
CA ASP A 269 -9.25 19.43 -10.48
C ASP A 269 -9.24 18.21 -11.40
N GLN A 270 -8.07 17.81 -11.92
CA GLN A 270 -7.90 16.68 -12.83
C GLN A 270 -7.56 15.35 -12.15
N VAL A 271 -7.07 15.40 -10.91
CA VAL A 271 -6.64 14.20 -10.20
C VAL A 271 -6.60 14.45 -8.71
N GLU A 272 -7.18 13.52 -7.95
CA GLU A 272 -7.10 13.48 -6.50
C GLU A 272 -6.19 12.30 -6.10
N TYR A 273 -4.98 12.58 -5.63
CA TYR A 273 -3.98 11.55 -5.33
C TYR A 273 -4.16 10.91 -3.95
N TYR A 274 -4.26 9.59 -3.91
CA TYR A 274 -4.10 8.81 -2.70
C TYR A 274 -3.13 7.67 -3.01
N THR A 275 -1.85 8.01 -3.00
CA THR A 275 -0.74 7.11 -3.32
C THR A 275 -0.72 5.92 -2.35
N ASP A 276 -0.26 4.76 -2.82
CA ASP A 276 -0.03 3.57 -1.98
C ASP A 276 1.26 3.73 -1.16
N ILE A 277 1.16 4.58 -0.13
CA ILE A 277 2.27 4.95 0.74
C ILE A 277 2.91 3.71 1.39
N ASP A 278 2.13 2.68 1.73
CA ASP A 278 2.68 1.46 2.35
C ASP A 278 3.71 0.76 1.47
N SER A 279 3.43 0.66 0.16
CA SER A 279 4.34 0.04 -0.79
C SER A 279 5.63 0.82 -0.94
N ILE A 280 5.56 2.16 -0.89
CA ILE A 280 6.74 3.04 -0.90
C ILE A 280 7.57 2.82 0.37
N LEU A 281 6.95 2.90 1.55
CA LEU A 281 7.65 2.76 2.84
C LEU A 281 8.29 1.37 3.00
N LEU A 282 7.60 0.33 2.53
CA LEU A 282 8.15 -1.03 2.54
C LEU A 282 9.38 -1.17 1.66
N TYR A 283 9.31 -0.64 0.43
CA TYR A 283 10.44 -0.64 -0.49
C TYR A 283 11.64 0.11 0.11
N MET A 284 11.40 1.30 0.66
CA MET A 284 12.45 2.11 1.29
C MET A 284 13.09 1.39 2.49
N ASN A 285 12.28 0.71 3.31
CA ASN A 285 12.77 -0.10 4.42
C ASN A 285 13.56 -1.34 3.97
N PHE A 286 13.22 -1.94 2.83
CA PHE A 286 14.03 -3.02 2.25
C PHE A 286 15.36 -2.49 1.71
N ARG A 287 15.31 -1.39 0.96
CA ARG A 287 16.46 -0.78 0.26
C ARG A 287 17.50 -0.22 1.23
N TYR A 288 17.06 0.49 2.26
CA TYR A 288 17.91 1.27 3.16
C TYR A 288 17.88 0.78 4.61
N GLY A 289 17.09 -0.24 4.93
CA GLY A 289 16.97 -0.75 6.29
C GLY A 289 16.29 0.25 7.22
N GLY A 290 16.80 0.36 8.45
CA GLY A 290 16.28 1.31 9.45
C GLY A 290 17.06 2.61 9.58
N ASP A 291 18.10 2.83 8.77
CA ASP A 291 19.03 3.94 8.91
C ASP A 291 18.59 5.19 8.09
N TRP A 292 17.42 5.15 7.43
CA TRP A 292 16.90 6.26 6.65
C TRP A 292 15.78 7.00 7.39
N GLU A 293 15.86 8.32 7.41
CA GLU A 293 14.84 9.23 7.94
C GLU A 293 14.66 10.37 6.92
N PRO A 294 13.47 10.98 6.77
CA PRO A 294 13.22 12.01 5.76
C PRO A 294 14.26 13.14 5.74
N ASP A 295 14.73 13.58 6.92
CA ASP A 295 15.71 14.67 7.08
C ASP A 295 17.17 14.18 7.02
N ALA A 296 17.43 12.89 6.84
CA ALA A 296 18.78 12.35 6.73
C ALA A 296 19.29 12.44 5.29
N ASN A 297 20.62 12.59 5.14
CA ASN A 297 21.26 12.71 3.84
C ASN A 297 21.07 11.45 2.98
N TRP A 298 20.84 11.66 1.69
CA TRP A 298 20.60 10.60 0.73
C TRP A 298 21.62 10.61 -0.41
N ASP A 299 22.37 9.51 -0.53
CA ASP A 299 23.55 9.40 -1.40
C ASP A 299 23.23 8.96 -2.85
N ASP A 300 22.02 8.46 -3.13
CA ASP A 300 21.63 7.95 -4.46
C ASP A 300 20.88 8.99 -5.31
N GLY A 301 20.69 10.23 -4.80
CA GLY A 301 20.02 11.32 -5.51
C GLY A 301 20.85 11.97 -6.62
N THR A 302 20.25 12.89 -7.38
CA THR A 302 20.96 13.68 -8.41
C THR A 302 22.19 14.37 -7.83
N GLY A 303 23.38 14.02 -8.33
CA GLY A 303 24.68 14.50 -7.82
C GLY A 303 25.48 13.47 -6.99
N GLY A 304 24.86 12.35 -6.60
CA GLY A 304 25.50 11.20 -5.96
C GLY A 304 26.07 11.45 -4.55
N LYS A 305 26.95 10.56 -4.09
CA LYS A 305 27.57 10.60 -2.73
C LYS A 305 28.19 11.93 -2.34
N LEU A 306 28.65 12.74 -3.30
CA LEU A 306 29.26 14.03 -3.02
C LEU A 306 28.21 15.08 -2.61
N THR A 307 27.05 15.11 -3.28
CA THR A 307 25.95 16.03 -2.92
C THR A 307 25.20 15.53 -1.68
N GLY A 308 25.07 14.21 -1.51
CA GLY A 308 24.56 13.59 -0.28
C GLY A 308 25.44 13.90 0.94
N ALA A 309 26.77 13.75 0.85
CA ALA A 309 27.70 14.08 1.94
C ALA A 309 27.73 15.57 2.31
N LEU A 310 27.37 16.46 1.38
CA LEU A 310 27.26 17.91 1.61
C LEU A 310 25.87 18.34 2.11
N GLY A 311 24.93 17.41 2.27
CA GLY A 311 23.57 17.68 2.77
C GLY A 311 22.66 18.36 1.75
N PHE A 312 22.94 18.22 0.45
CA PHE A 312 22.09 18.78 -0.61
C PHE A 312 20.95 17.85 -1.06
N ASN A 313 21.01 16.57 -0.70
CA ASN A 313 19.98 15.56 -0.98
C ASN A 313 19.58 14.87 0.33
N HIS A 314 18.28 14.72 0.56
CA HIS A 314 17.69 14.06 1.73
C HIS A 314 16.77 12.91 1.31
N PHE A 315 16.42 12.00 2.22
CA PHE A 315 15.50 10.90 1.88
C PHE A 315 14.08 11.39 1.58
N SER A 316 13.66 12.56 2.04
CA SER A 316 12.44 13.21 1.56
C SER A 316 12.47 13.46 0.04
N ASP A 317 13.64 13.78 -0.53
CA ASP A 317 13.82 13.88 -1.99
C ASP A 317 13.66 12.52 -2.68
N ALA A 318 14.08 11.43 -2.03
CA ALA A 318 13.86 10.07 -2.52
C ALA A 318 12.36 9.71 -2.53
N LEU A 319 11.61 10.10 -1.48
CA LEU A 319 10.16 9.91 -1.41
C LEU A 319 9.44 10.75 -2.48
N ASP A 320 9.87 11.99 -2.71
CA ASP A 320 9.35 12.87 -3.76
C ASP A 320 9.65 12.33 -5.16
N ASP A 321 10.83 11.77 -5.37
CA ASP A 321 11.22 11.20 -6.65
C ASP A 321 10.43 9.91 -6.95
N ILE A 322 10.22 9.05 -5.94
CA ILE A 322 9.31 7.90 -6.05
C ILE A 322 7.89 8.37 -6.35
N TRP A 323 7.35 9.30 -5.56
CA TRP A 323 6.00 9.82 -5.77
C TRP A 323 5.85 10.38 -7.18
N LYS A 324 6.84 11.12 -7.67
CA LYS A 324 6.85 11.68 -9.02
C LYS A 324 6.88 10.59 -10.08
N GLU A 325 7.70 9.57 -9.94
CA GLU A 325 7.74 8.47 -10.90
C GLU A 325 6.44 7.63 -10.92
N GLU A 326 5.75 7.49 -9.77
CA GLU A 326 4.43 6.87 -9.69
C GLU A 326 3.32 7.74 -10.29
N ASN A 327 3.36 9.05 -10.04
CA ASN A 327 2.16 9.90 -10.17
C ASN A 327 2.25 11.04 -11.20
N SER A 328 3.42 11.32 -11.78
CA SER A 328 3.61 12.49 -12.67
C SER A 328 2.86 12.39 -14.00
N ASP A 329 2.60 11.18 -14.49
CA ASP A 329 1.79 10.93 -15.67
C ASP A 329 0.39 10.48 -15.22
N ILE A 330 -0.57 11.40 -15.24
CA ILE A 330 -1.95 11.13 -14.83
C ILE A 330 -2.66 10.12 -15.73
N ASP A 331 -2.18 9.92 -16.96
CA ASP A 331 -2.72 8.93 -17.89
C ASP A 331 -2.03 7.57 -17.76
N ASN A 332 -0.92 7.51 -17.03
CA ASN A 332 -0.12 6.31 -16.82
C ASN A 332 0.51 6.30 -15.41
N LEU A 333 -0.36 6.20 -14.39
CA LEU A 333 0.08 6.03 -13.01
C LEU A 333 0.81 4.70 -12.86
N LYS A 334 1.98 4.73 -12.24
CA LYS A 334 2.80 3.54 -11.99
C LYS A 334 2.71 3.10 -10.54
N THR A 335 3.01 1.84 -10.32
CA THR A 335 3.15 1.21 -9.02
C THR A 335 4.62 1.11 -8.61
N MET A 336 4.88 0.98 -7.31
CA MET A 336 6.21 0.64 -6.81
C MET A 336 6.80 -0.60 -7.48
N ALA A 337 5.94 -1.56 -7.88
CA ALA A 337 6.37 -2.74 -8.59
C ALA A 337 7.00 -2.47 -9.96
N GLU A 338 6.43 -1.52 -10.69
CA GLU A 338 6.98 -1.07 -11.95
C GLU A 338 8.27 -0.26 -11.73
N LEU A 339 8.34 0.52 -10.65
CA LEU A 339 9.54 1.30 -10.34
C LEU A 339 10.74 0.43 -9.96
N TYR A 340 10.58 -0.55 -9.08
CA TYR A 340 11.70 -1.43 -8.71
C TYR A 340 12.11 -2.40 -9.82
N THR A 341 11.31 -2.52 -10.88
CA THR A 341 11.61 -3.39 -12.03
C THR A 341 12.20 -2.58 -13.19
N ASN A 342 11.57 -1.47 -13.55
CA ASN A 342 11.82 -0.72 -14.78
C ASN A 342 12.00 0.80 -14.56
N GLY A 343 12.01 1.29 -13.33
CA GLY A 343 12.08 2.70 -12.99
C GLY A 343 13.47 3.32 -13.18
N LYS A 344 13.82 4.31 -12.34
CA LYS A 344 15.17 4.89 -12.31
C LYS A 344 16.19 3.89 -11.76
N ASP A 345 17.46 4.05 -12.12
CA ASP A 345 18.52 3.09 -11.74
C ASP A 345 18.67 2.91 -10.23
N TRP A 346 18.46 3.97 -9.43
CA TRP A 346 18.52 3.87 -7.97
C TRP A 346 17.32 3.09 -7.39
N MET A 347 16.18 3.10 -8.08
CA MET A 347 14.95 2.42 -7.68
C MET A 347 14.95 0.92 -8.06
N LYS A 348 15.67 0.54 -9.13
CA LYS A 348 15.71 -0.85 -9.59
C LYS A 348 16.37 -1.78 -8.57
N LEU A 349 15.78 -2.96 -8.42
CA LEU A 349 16.39 -4.08 -7.69
C LEU A 349 17.07 -5.04 -8.67
N ASP A 350 18.22 -5.58 -8.28
CA ASP A 350 18.83 -6.67 -9.03
C ASP A 350 18.07 -7.99 -8.82
N LYS A 351 18.48 -9.05 -9.52
CA LYS A 351 17.74 -10.34 -9.49
C LYS A 351 17.69 -10.98 -8.10
N ASP A 352 18.74 -10.83 -7.31
CA ASP A 352 18.83 -11.44 -5.99
C ASP A 352 18.01 -10.60 -4.99
N ASP A 353 18.17 -9.28 -5.02
CA ASP A 353 17.40 -8.36 -4.18
C ASP A 353 15.89 -8.40 -4.50
N LEU A 354 15.52 -8.52 -5.77
CA LEU A 354 14.12 -8.65 -6.18
C LEU A 354 13.49 -9.95 -5.67
N ALA A 355 14.25 -11.05 -5.63
CA ALA A 355 13.77 -12.32 -5.09
C ALA A 355 13.55 -12.24 -3.58
N ASP A 356 14.48 -11.62 -2.85
CA ASP A 356 14.36 -11.39 -1.41
C ASP A 356 13.20 -10.45 -1.08
N TYR A 357 13.02 -9.38 -1.87
CA TYR A 357 11.91 -8.45 -1.70
C TYR A 357 10.54 -9.12 -1.96
N LYS A 358 10.45 -9.99 -2.97
CA LYS A 358 9.23 -10.78 -3.24
C LYS A 358 8.89 -11.76 -2.11
N GLU A 359 9.89 -12.38 -1.47
CA GLU A 359 9.66 -13.22 -0.28
C GLU A 359 9.12 -12.38 0.89
N ILE A 360 9.60 -11.15 1.05
CA ILE A 360 9.06 -10.21 2.06
C ILE A 360 7.59 -9.89 1.77
N LEU A 361 7.26 -9.52 0.52
CA LEU A 361 5.88 -9.22 0.11
C LEU A 361 4.94 -10.42 0.35
N GLU A 362 5.38 -11.64 0.00
CA GLU A 362 4.60 -12.86 0.25
C GLU A 362 4.41 -13.10 1.76
N SER A 363 5.45 -12.92 2.58
CA SER A 363 5.38 -13.12 4.03
C SER A 363 4.44 -12.14 4.74
N GLN A 364 4.30 -10.92 4.21
CA GLN A 364 3.40 -9.90 4.78
C GLN A 364 1.93 -10.23 4.56
N SER A 365 1.61 -11.02 3.52
CA SER A 365 0.23 -11.50 3.33
C SER A 365 -0.22 -12.42 4.48
N GLU A 366 0.73 -13.08 5.15
CA GLU A 366 0.48 -13.98 6.28
C GLU A 366 0.69 -13.31 7.66
N THR A 367 1.56 -12.30 7.75
CA THR A 367 2.01 -11.73 9.02
C THR A 367 1.70 -10.24 9.20
N GLY A 368 1.17 -9.58 8.18
CA GLY A 368 0.94 -8.15 8.14
C GLY A 368 2.18 -7.34 7.74
N LYS A 369 1.96 -6.09 7.31
CA LYS A 369 3.02 -5.26 6.69
C LYS A 369 4.11 -4.81 7.67
N TYR A 370 3.72 -4.49 8.91
CA TYR A 370 4.60 -3.86 9.92
C TYR A 370 4.74 -4.71 11.20
N LEU A 371 5.15 -5.98 11.06
CA LEU A 371 5.22 -6.94 12.17
C LEU A 371 5.96 -6.44 13.43
N ALA A 372 6.98 -5.59 13.27
CA ALA A 372 7.76 -5.06 14.39
C ALA A 372 7.01 -4.03 15.25
N THR A 373 6.00 -3.36 14.69
CA THR A 373 5.21 -2.31 15.36
C THR A 373 3.79 -2.77 15.69
N GLN A 374 3.40 -3.99 15.32
CA GLN A 374 2.08 -4.53 15.63
C GLN A 374 1.88 -4.68 17.15
N GLU A 375 0.97 -3.88 17.69
CA GLU A 375 0.59 -3.92 19.12
C GLU A 375 -0.92 -3.74 19.35
N LEU A 376 -1.69 -3.47 18.30
CA LEU A 376 -3.15 -3.34 18.35
C LEU A 376 -3.81 -4.57 17.73
N ILE A 377 -4.85 -5.10 18.38
CA ILE A 377 -5.67 -6.19 17.83
C ILE A 377 -6.88 -5.66 17.04
N ASN A 378 -7.55 -6.53 16.30
CA ASN A 378 -8.74 -6.15 15.52
C ASN A 378 -9.87 -5.58 16.43
N PRO A 379 -10.38 -4.36 16.16
CA PRO A 379 -11.41 -3.70 16.97
C PRO A 379 -12.82 -4.30 16.86
N PHE A 380 -13.09 -5.15 15.86
CA PHE A 380 -14.44 -5.57 15.49
C PHE A 380 -14.76 -7.04 15.78
N TYR A 381 -13.73 -7.83 16.09
CA TYR A 381 -13.85 -9.26 16.35
C TYR A 381 -13.27 -9.60 17.72
N SER A 382 -13.90 -10.56 18.40
CA SER A 382 -13.35 -11.15 19.62
C SER A 382 -12.04 -11.88 19.32
N THR A 383 -11.13 -11.95 20.28
CA THR A 383 -9.88 -12.74 20.15
C THR A 383 -10.13 -14.23 19.92
N ASP A 384 -11.32 -14.73 20.27
CA ASP A 384 -11.72 -16.12 20.01
C ASP A 384 -12.25 -16.33 18.58
N ASP A 385 -12.49 -15.25 17.83
CA ASP A 385 -12.93 -15.31 16.44
C ASP A 385 -11.69 -15.37 15.52
N ALA A 386 -11.63 -16.36 14.64
CA ALA A 386 -10.55 -16.52 13.67
C ALA A 386 -10.37 -15.28 12.76
N LYS A 387 -11.43 -14.49 12.58
CA LYS A 387 -11.37 -13.22 11.84
C LYS A 387 -10.55 -12.14 12.53
N SER A 388 -10.36 -12.21 13.85
CA SER A 388 -9.55 -11.24 14.59
C SER A 388 -8.07 -11.24 14.16
N GLU A 389 -7.58 -12.38 13.66
CA GLU A 389 -6.20 -12.56 13.21
C GLU A 389 -6.05 -12.57 11.69
N THR A 390 -7.14 -12.56 10.91
CA THR A 390 -7.07 -12.77 9.45
C THR A 390 -7.80 -11.73 8.62
N ASP A 391 -8.79 -11.04 9.21
CA ASP A 391 -9.60 -10.09 8.46
C ASP A 391 -8.95 -8.71 8.37
N TYR A 392 -9.09 -8.09 7.20
CA TYR A 392 -8.49 -6.79 6.91
C TYR A 392 -9.37 -5.65 7.41
N LEU A 393 -8.78 -4.75 8.18
CA LEU A 393 -9.40 -3.47 8.51
C LEU A 393 -9.38 -2.57 7.28
N THR A 394 -10.57 -2.24 6.79
CA THR A 394 -10.73 -1.35 5.64
C THR A 394 -10.78 0.09 6.12
N VAL A 395 -9.74 0.86 5.82
CA VAL A 395 -9.64 2.28 6.12
C VAL A 395 -10.31 3.09 5.01
N SER A 396 -11.42 3.75 5.33
CA SER A 396 -12.16 4.61 4.41
C SER A 396 -11.70 6.06 4.42
N LYS A 397 -11.07 6.51 5.52
CA LYS A 397 -10.32 7.78 5.59
C LYS A 397 -9.03 7.55 6.35
N ARG A 398 -7.89 7.72 5.69
CA ARG A 398 -6.56 7.52 6.27
C ARG A 398 -6.13 8.71 7.12
N TYR A 399 -5.33 8.43 8.14
CA TYR A 399 -4.52 9.42 8.85
C TYR A 399 -3.65 10.21 7.85
N GLY A 400 -3.52 11.52 8.03
CA GLY A 400 -2.60 12.36 7.24
C GLY A 400 -3.23 13.64 6.70
N TYR A 401 -2.64 14.21 5.65
CA TYR A 401 -3.13 15.46 5.07
C TYR A 401 -4.47 15.29 4.34
N THR A 402 -5.42 16.17 4.64
CA THR A 402 -6.74 16.27 4.00
C THR A 402 -6.87 17.47 3.06
N SER A 403 -6.06 18.50 3.28
CA SER A 403 -5.79 19.62 2.36
C SER A 403 -4.28 19.87 2.31
N LYS A 404 -3.83 20.89 1.59
CA LYS A 404 -2.40 21.24 1.44
C LYS A 404 -1.68 21.51 2.76
N ASP A 405 -2.43 21.90 3.79
CA ASP A 405 -1.96 22.45 5.06
C ASP A 405 -2.63 21.80 6.29
N LYS A 406 -3.67 20.98 6.11
CA LYS A 406 -4.44 20.40 7.22
C LYS A 406 -4.21 18.90 7.35
N ILE A 407 -3.63 18.49 8.47
CA ILE A 407 -3.56 17.08 8.89
C ILE A 407 -4.82 16.72 9.68
N ASP A 408 -5.48 15.63 9.31
CA ASP A 408 -6.43 14.92 10.15
C ASP A 408 -5.69 13.80 10.90
N PRO A 409 -5.53 13.90 12.23
CA PRO A 409 -4.77 12.93 13.03
C PRO A 409 -5.57 11.65 13.33
N THR A 410 -6.64 11.40 12.58
CA THR A 410 -7.59 10.32 12.84
C THR A 410 -7.72 9.40 11.62
N THR A 411 -8.14 8.17 11.87
CA THR A 411 -8.45 7.16 10.85
C THR A 411 -9.92 6.77 10.96
N THR A 412 -10.60 6.61 9.83
CA THR A 412 -11.97 6.06 9.79
C THR A 412 -11.94 4.64 9.23
N LEU A 413 -12.45 3.69 10.01
CA LEU A 413 -12.62 2.30 9.63
C LEU A 413 -14.05 2.05 9.11
N GLN A 414 -14.17 1.26 8.06
CA GLN A 414 -15.48 0.76 7.61
C GLN A 414 -16.07 -0.17 8.67
N ALA A 415 -17.32 0.08 9.05
CA ALA A 415 -18.02 -0.68 10.06
C ALA A 415 -19.53 -0.65 9.83
N GLN A 416 -20.29 -1.47 10.53
CA GLN A 416 -21.75 -1.46 10.50
C GLN A 416 -22.31 -0.86 11.78
N SER A 417 -23.44 -0.16 11.67
CA SER A 417 -24.14 0.35 12.85
C SER A 417 -24.55 -0.81 13.76
N GLY A 418 -24.26 -0.69 15.06
CA GLY A 418 -24.51 -1.74 16.04
C GLY A 418 -23.47 -2.86 16.08
N GLN A 419 -22.45 -2.83 15.21
CA GLN A 419 -21.32 -3.77 15.27
C GLN A 419 -20.59 -3.63 16.61
N LYS A 420 -20.17 -4.75 17.19
CA LYS A 420 -19.45 -4.76 18.46
C LYS A 420 -18.07 -4.11 18.33
N LEU A 421 -17.65 -3.44 19.40
CA LEU A 421 -16.32 -2.87 19.55
C LEU A 421 -15.59 -3.56 20.69
N TYR A 422 -14.34 -3.90 20.44
CA TYR A 422 -13.43 -4.57 21.38
C TYR A 422 -12.24 -3.68 21.71
N ALA A 423 -11.65 -3.87 22.90
CA ALA A 423 -10.44 -3.19 23.30
C ALA A 423 -9.26 -3.62 22.40
N VAL A 424 -8.66 -2.68 21.68
CA VAL A 424 -7.52 -2.96 20.78
C VAL A 424 -6.20 -3.17 21.53
N MET A 425 -6.14 -2.69 22.77
CA MET A 425 -4.97 -2.74 23.64
C MET A 425 -5.42 -2.85 25.09
N ASP A 426 -4.52 -3.33 25.94
CA ASP A 426 -4.69 -3.25 27.39
C ASP A 426 -4.67 -1.80 27.85
N GLY A 427 -5.45 -1.47 28.87
CA GLY A 427 -5.34 -0.15 29.47
C GLY A 427 -6.49 0.24 30.38
N LYS A 428 -6.42 1.49 30.83
CA LYS A 428 -7.47 2.13 31.61
C LYS A 428 -8.43 2.86 30.68
N VAL A 429 -9.73 2.65 30.88
CA VAL A 429 -10.79 3.26 30.10
C VAL A 429 -11.19 4.62 30.66
N THR A 430 -11.41 5.58 29.77
CA THR A 430 -12.08 6.86 30.05
C THR A 430 -13.18 7.08 29.03
N VAL A 431 -14.44 7.12 29.50
CA VAL A 431 -15.59 7.55 28.71
C VAL A 431 -15.68 9.07 28.85
N THR A 432 -15.67 9.79 27.73
CA THR A 432 -15.55 11.25 27.71
C THR A 432 -16.22 11.85 26.47
N THR A 433 -16.50 13.15 26.50
CA THR A 433 -16.87 13.94 25.31
C THR A 433 -15.68 14.66 24.70
N GLN A 434 -14.45 14.42 25.19
CA GLN A 434 -13.24 15.07 24.69
C GLN A 434 -12.43 14.16 23.75
N ASP A 435 -11.57 14.77 22.93
CA ASP A 435 -10.55 14.07 22.15
C ASP A 435 -9.25 13.84 22.95
N LEU A 436 -8.23 13.25 22.33
CA LEU A 436 -6.93 13.00 22.96
C LEU A 436 -6.17 14.28 23.32
N LYS A 437 -6.50 15.43 22.73
CA LYS A 437 -5.92 16.74 23.06
C LYS A 437 -6.70 17.46 24.17
N GLY A 438 -7.83 16.90 24.62
CA GLY A 438 -8.72 17.50 25.62
C GLY A 438 -9.75 18.47 25.04
N ASN A 439 -9.88 18.56 23.71
CA ASN A 439 -10.89 19.41 23.08
C ASN A 439 -12.27 18.76 23.16
N ASN A 440 -13.31 19.56 23.43
CA ASN A 440 -14.68 19.06 23.44
C ASN A 440 -15.13 18.63 22.04
N THR A 441 -15.76 17.47 21.98
CA THR A 441 -16.39 16.89 20.79
C THR A 441 -17.90 16.80 21.01
N LYS A 442 -18.66 16.59 19.93
CA LYS A 442 -20.13 16.42 19.98
C LYS A 442 -20.54 14.96 20.22
N THR A 443 -19.59 14.08 20.55
CA THR A 443 -19.78 12.63 20.55
C THR A 443 -19.34 12.03 21.88
N THR A 444 -19.94 10.90 22.25
CA THR A 444 -19.43 10.09 23.36
C THR A 444 -18.27 9.24 22.85
N ASN A 445 -17.10 9.47 23.40
CA ASN A 445 -15.85 8.82 23.02
C ASN A 445 -15.38 7.89 24.15
N LEU A 446 -14.54 6.92 23.80
CA LEU A 446 -13.89 6.02 24.74
C LEU A 446 -12.39 6.01 24.46
N ILE A 447 -11.61 6.38 25.47
CA ILE A 447 -10.16 6.36 25.43
C ILE A 447 -9.66 5.16 26.24
N ILE A 448 -8.74 4.38 25.67
CA ILE A 448 -7.96 3.35 26.34
C ILE A 448 -6.54 3.92 26.50
N SER A 449 -5.98 3.88 27.71
CA SER A 449 -4.66 4.46 27.98
C SER A 449 -3.77 3.57 28.85
N ASP A 450 -2.49 3.54 28.52
CA ASP A 450 -1.42 3.03 29.38
C ASP A 450 -0.35 4.13 29.61
N SER A 451 0.89 3.75 30.01
CA SER A 451 1.99 4.71 30.23
C SER A 451 2.56 5.33 28.96
N ASP A 452 2.47 4.63 27.84
CA ASP A 452 3.25 4.88 26.63
C ASP A 452 2.36 5.14 25.41
N ALA A 453 1.05 4.84 25.51
CA ALA A 453 0.10 4.91 24.41
C ALA A 453 -1.33 5.29 24.85
N ARG A 454 -2.07 5.92 23.93
CA ARG A 454 -3.51 6.19 24.07
C ARG A 454 -4.23 5.90 22.77
N PHE A 455 -5.30 5.14 22.84
CA PHE A 455 -6.19 4.85 21.73
C PHE A 455 -7.57 5.43 22.01
N ILE A 456 -8.20 6.07 21.02
CA ILE A 456 -9.56 6.61 21.14
C ILE A 456 -10.48 6.02 20.08
N TYR A 457 -11.67 5.65 20.52
CA TYR A 457 -12.84 5.45 19.67
C TYR A 457 -13.77 6.65 19.79
N TYR A 458 -14.14 7.24 18.66
CA TYR A 458 -15.12 8.34 18.63
C TYR A 458 -16.53 7.79 18.42
N ASN A 459 -17.53 8.44 19.04
CA ASN A 459 -18.95 8.16 18.81
C ASN A 459 -19.34 6.69 19.00
N ILE A 460 -19.35 6.24 20.25
CA ILE A 460 -19.73 4.87 20.65
C ILE A 460 -21.12 4.84 21.26
N SER A 461 -21.85 3.76 20.99
CA SER A 461 -23.15 3.43 21.57
C SER A 461 -23.06 2.20 22.47
N ALA A 462 -24.10 1.98 23.30
CA ALA A 462 -24.25 0.80 24.15
C ALA A 462 -22.98 0.45 24.95
N ILE A 463 -22.33 1.46 25.54
CA ILE A 463 -21.08 1.32 26.29
C ILE A 463 -21.29 0.36 27.46
N ARG A 464 -20.38 -0.63 27.58
CA ARG A 464 -20.40 -1.68 28.62
C ARG A 464 -19.41 -1.46 29.76
N VAL A 465 -18.53 -0.48 29.61
CA VAL A 465 -17.45 -0.14 30.56
C VAL A 465 -17.64 1.26 31.13
N LYS A 466 -16.99 1.56 32.26
CA LYS A 466 -17.05 2.84 32.95
C LYS A 466 -15.67 3.49 33.02
N THR A 467 -15.65 4.82 33.11
CA THR A 467 -14.41 5.56 33.36
C THR A 467 -13.76 5.06 34.64
N GLY A 468 -12.50 4.64 34.55
CA GLY A 468 -11.78 4.03 35.66
C GLY A 468 -11.47 2.55 35.47
N ASP A 469 -12.28 1.84 34.67
CA ASP A 469 -12.14 0.41 34.45
C ASP A 469 -10.81 0.08 33.78
N LYS A 470 -10.25 -1.08 34.12
CA LYS A 470 -9.12 -1.66 33.38
C LYS A 470 -9.66 -2.74 32.45
N VAL A 471 -9.23 -2.71 31.21
CA VAL A 471 -9.60 -3.68 30.18
C VAL A 471 -8.36 -4.37 29.65
N GLU A 472 -8.50 -5.65 29.34
CA GLU A 472 -7.53 -6.41 28.54
C GLU A 472 -7.94 -6.31 27.06
N SER A 473 -6.96 -6.39 26.15
CA SER A 473 -7.19 -6.45 24.71
C SER A 473 -8.16 -7.58 24.40
N GLY A 474 -9.21 -7.30 23.62
CA GLY A 474 -10.28 -8.25 23.29
C GLY A 474 -11.52 -8.14 24.17
N ALA A 475 -11.51 -7.30 25.22
CA ALA A 475 -12.70 -7.05 26.02
C ALA A 475 -13.77 -6.27 25.22
N GLU A 476 -15.04 -6.69 25.28
CA GLU A 476 -16.16 -5.99 24.62
C GLU A 476 -16.44 -4.64 25.32
N LEU A 477 -16.38 -3.55 24.56
CA LEU A 477 -16.49 -2.18 25.07
C LEU A 477 -17.86 -1.54 24.84
N GLY A 478 -18.49 -1.87 23.71
CA GLY A 478 -19.74 -1.25 23.27
C GLY A 478 -20.02 -1.57 21.80
N THR A 479 -20.72 -0.66 21.11
CA THR A 479 -21.04 -0.82 19.69
C THR A 479 -20.80 0.45 18.88
N VAL A 480 -20.56 0.27 17.58
CA VAL A 480 -20.43 1.35 16.62
C VAL A 480 -21.76 2.10 16.48
N SER A 481 -21.76 3.43 16.64
CA SER A 481 -22.98 4.24 16.57
C SER A 481 -23.49 4.52 15.15
N GLY A 482 -22.69 4.26 14.10
CA GLY A 482 -23.03 4.59 12.71
C GLY A 482 -22.41 3.63 11.69
N GLY A 483 -22.40 4.02 10.41
CA GLY A 483 -21.86 3.20 9.30
C GLY A 483 -20.32 3.18 9.18
N SER A 484 -19.60 3.64 10.20
CA SER A 484 -18.14 3.68 10.23
C SER A 484 -17.65 3.94 11.66
N GLN A 485 -16.42 3.54 11.96
CA GLN A 485 -15.79 3.81 13.25
C GLN A 485 -14.57 4.72 13.09
N LYS A 486 -14.64 5.94 13.65
CA LYS A 486 -13.52 6.88 13.69
C LYS A 486 -12.63 6.59 14.90
N ILE A 487 -11.31 6.61 14.70
CA ILE A 487 -10.29 6.26 15.71
C ILE A 487 -9.08 7.21 15.64
N ALA A 488 -8.29 7.28 16.70
CA ALA A 488 -6.95 7.85 16.67
C ALA A 488 -6.02 7.13 17.66
N TYR A 489 -4.71 7.22 17.42
CA TYR A 489 -3.69 6.59 18.26
C TYR A 489 -2.57 7.57 18.57
N ALA A 490 -2.14 7.65 19.82
CA ALA A 490 -1.07 8.52 20.27
C ALA A 490 0.00 7.72 21.02
N LYS A 491 1.27 8.02 20.74
CA LYS A 491 2.43 7.44 21.42
C LYS A 491 3.19 8.53 22.19
N ASN A 492 3.66 8.19 23.38
CA ASN A 492 4.44 9.08 24.23
C ASN A 492 5.89 9.13 23.73
N TYR A 493 6.31 10.27 23.19
CA TYR A 493 7.70 10.49 22.81
C TYR A 493 8.59 10.73 24.05
N GLY A 494 8.04 11.35 25.08
CA GLY A 494 8.76 11.79 26.26
C GLY A 494 9.22 13.24 26.17
N THR A 495 10.37 13.56 26.74
CA THR A 495 10.89 14.93 26.74
C THR A 495 11.64 15.25 25.46
N VAL A 496 11.36 16.40 24.86
CA VAL A 496 12.04 16.89 23.66
C VAL A 496 13.21 17.79 24.03
N ASP A 497 14.41 17.39 23.63
CA ASP A 497 15.70 18.09 23.78
C ASP A 497 15.95 19.02 22.58
N SER A 498 16.84 20.01 22.70
CA SER A 498 17.12 20.99 21.64
C SER A 498 17.72 20.41 20.35
N LYS A 499 18.22 19.18 20.41
CA LYS A 499 18.79 18.45 19.27
C LYS A 499 17.75 17.64 18.48
N ASP A 500 16.56 17.49 19.04
CA ASP A 500 15.48 16.74 18.39
C ASP A 500 14.89 17.59 17.26
N SER A 501 14.33 16.89 16.26
CA SER A 501 13.83 17.47 15.02
C SER A 501 12.84 18.62 15.24
N GLN A 502 12.79 19.53 14.26
CA GLN A 502 11.94 20.72 14.32
C GLN A 502 10.45 20.37 14.51
N TRP A 503 9.97 19.28 13.92
CA TRP A 503 8.57 18.87 14.05
C TRP A 503 8.19 18.45 15.49
N LEU A 504 9.14 17.90 16.26
CA LEU A 504 8.96 17.60 17.69
C LEU A 504 9.01 18.87 18.54
N GLN A 505 9.89 19.81 18.20
CA GLN A 505 9.89 21.14 18.81
C GLN A 505 8.56 21.87 18.56
N ASP A 506 7.98 21.70 17.38
CA ASP A 506 6.71 22.31 17.03
C ASP A 506 5.57 21.76 17.90
N ILE A 507 5.52 20.45 18.19
CA ILE A 507 4.53 19.91 19.14
C ILE A 507 4.74 20.47 20.56
N LYS A 508 6.00 20.64 20.98
CA LYS A 508 6.34 21.19 22.30
C LYS A 508 5.91 22.66 22.42
N ASN A 509 6.14 23.44 21.37
CA ASN A 509 6.12 24.91 21.41
C ASN A 509 4.85 25.52 20.80
N LYS A 510 4.17 24.83 19.88
CA LYS A 510 3.01 25.32 19.12
C LYS A 510 1.81 24.39 19.32
N ASP A 511 0.61 24.89 19.01
CA ASP A 511 -0.57 24.04 18.89
C ASP A 511 -0.67 23.48 17.47
N VAL A 512 -0.34 22.20 17.31
CA VAL A 512 -0.35 21.49 16.02
C VAL A 512 -1.34 20.33 16.05
N SER A 513 -1.84 19.89 14.89
CA SER A 513 -2.88 18.85 14.84
C SER A 513 -2.35 17.44 15.09
N TYR A 514 -1.06 17.18 14.88
CA TYR A 514 -0.44 15.85 14.93
C TYR A 514 0.25 15.53 16.28
N GLY A 515 0.02 16.32 17.32
CA GLY A 515 0.54 16.04 18.65
C GLY A 515 0.01 16.99 19.72
N TYR A 516 0.38 16.70 20.96
CA TYR A 516 0.06 17.55 22.11
C TYR A 516 1.09 17.37 23.22
N LYS A 517 1.06 18.27 24.20
CA LYS A 517 1.92 18.21 25.38
C LYS A 517 1.14 17.87 26.63
N GLU A 518 1.77 17.15 27.53
CA GLU A 518 1.22 16.82 28.83
C GLU A 518 2.23 17.11 29.94
N GLN A 519 1.79 17.81 30.99
CA GLN A 519 2.63 18.05 32.16
C GLN A 519 2.67 16.82 33.05
N THR A 520 3.88 16.35 33.35
CA THR A 520 4.09 15.27 34.31
C THR A 520 4.14 15.80 35.74
N LYS A 521 3.97 14.90 36.72
CA LYS A 521 4.05 15.19 38.16
C LYS A 521 5.40 15.79 38.64
N LYS A 522 6.41 15.87 37.77
CA LYS A 522 7.76 16.39 38.07
C LYS A 522 8.09 17.71 37.34
N ASN A 523 7.08 18.47 36.90
CA ASN A 523 7.26 19.68 36.06
C ASN A 523 8.04 19.43 34.75
N LYS A 524 8.07 18.18 34.28
CA LYS A 524 8.57 17.87 32.94
C LYS A 524 7.40 17.82 31.97
N THR A 525 7.54 18.48 30.84
CA THR A 525 6.56 18.44 29.75
C THR A 525 6.91 17.30 28.81
N ASN A 526 6.02 16.32 28.70
CA ASN A 526 6.12 15.24 27.72
C ASN A 526 5.37 15.60 26.44
N VAL A 527 5.92 15.20 25.31
CA VAL A 527 5.29 15.30 24.00
C VAL A 527 4.63 13.96 23.66
N TRP A 528 3.38 14.03 23.25
CA TRP A 528 2.59 12.93 22.71
C TRP A 528 2.37 13.18 21.22
N VAL A 529 2.68 12.18 20.40
CA VAL A 529 2.57 12.24 18.94
C VAL A 529 1.35 11.42 18.51
N LEU A 530 0.45 12.01 17.73
CA LEU A 530 -0.65 11.29 17.10
C LEU A 530 -0.11 10.60 15.85
N VAL A 531 -0.13 9.28 15.84
CA VAL A 531 0.50 8.42 14.82
C VAL A 531 -0.55 7.70 13.98
N ASN A 532 -0.19 7.27 12.77
CA ASN A 532 -1.05 6.45 11.92
C ASN A 532 -1.35 5.10 12.61
N PRO A 533 -2.61 4.82 13.04
CA PRO A 533 -2.96 3.55 13.66
C PRO A 533 -2.72 2.34 12.75
N GLY A 534 -2.68 2.56 11.43
CA GLY A 534 -2.50 1.49 10.43
C GLY A 534 -1.19 0.72 10.57
N PHE A 535 -0.14 1.32 11.15
CA PHE A 535 1.14 0.63 11.40
C PHE A 535 1.09 -0.36 12.55
N TYR A 536 0.08 -0.25 13.41
CA TYR A 536 0.00 -1.00 14.65
C TYR A 536 -1.02 -2.14 14.60
N PHE A 537 -1.87 -2.18 13.56
CA PHE A 537 -2.78 -3.28 13.28
C PHE A 537 -2.12 -4.32 12.36
N PRO A 538 -2.45 -5.62 12.50
CA PRO A 538 -1.90 -6.68 11.66
C PRO A 538 -2.25 -6.53 10.17
N PHE A 539 -3.54 -6.39 9.85
CA PHE A 539 -4.04 -6.39 8.48
C PHE A 539 -4.88 -5.15 8.21
N VAL A 540 -4.36 -4.26 7.37
CA VAL A 540 -4.98 -3.00 6.99
C VAL A 540 -4.97 -2.87 5.47
N LYS A 541 -6.10 -2.41 4.92
CA LYS A 541 -6.20 -1.99 3.52
C LYS A 541 -6.87 -0.63 3.43
N TYR A 542 -6.43 0.19 2.48
CA TYR A 542 -6.97 1.52 2.26
C TYR A 542 -7.96 1.50 1.10
N ALA A 543 -9.16 2.04 1.32
CA ALA A 543 -10.18 2.18 0.27
C ALA A 543 -10.00 3.47 -0.55
N GLN A 544 -9.22 4.42 -0.03
CA GLN A 544 -8.84 5.62 -0.77
C GLN A 544 -7.69 5.29 -1.71
N THR A 545 -7.91 5.48 -3.00
CA THR A 545 -6.91 5.30 -4.07
C THR A 545 -6.86 6.56 -4.91
N THR A 546 -5.77 6.80 -5.62
CA THR A 546 -5.68 7.90 -6.58
C THR A 546 -6.85 7.82 -7.57
N VAL A 547 -7.55 8.95 -7.73
CA VAL A 547 -8.67 9.11 -8.65
C VAL A 547 -8.27 10.14 -9.69
N VAL A 548 -8.04 9.69 -10.92
CA VAL A 548 -7.86 10.60 -12.05
C VAL A 548 -9.24 11.11 -12.45
N MET A 549 -9.53 12.34 -12.04
CA MET A 549 -10.73 13.08 -12.41
C MET A 549 -10.50 13.66 -13.80
N ARG A 550 -10.55 12.84 -14.85
CA ARG A 550 -10.62 13.40 -16.22
C ARG A 550 -11.73 14.45 -16.23
N THR A 551 -11.43 15.61 -16.82
CA THR A 551 -12.28 16.81 -16.71
C THR A 551 -13.76 16.43 -16.73
N SER A 552 -14.55 16.98 -15.80
CA SER A 552 -15.98 16.63 -15.60
C SER A 552 -16.79 16.58 -16.92
N SER A 553 -16.32 17.30 -17.95
CA SER A 553 -16.84 17.35 -19.32
C SER A 553 -16.67 16.08 -20.18
N GLU A 554 -15.62 15.26 -20.03
CA GLU A 554 -15.41 14.08 -20.89
C GLU A 554 -16.20 12.86 -20.40
N LEU A 555 -16.29 12.71 -19.07
CA LEU A 555 -17.12 11.69 -18.44
C LEU A 555 -18.61 12.04 -18.61
N SER A 556 -19.00 13.32 -18.49
CA SER A 556 -20.38 13.75 -18.74
C SER A 556 -20.82 13.52 -20.18
N GLY A 557 -19.96 13.80 -21.17
CA GLY A 557 -20.23 13.55 -22.58
C GLY A 557 -20.45 12.07 -22.90
N ARG A 558 -19.56 11.19 -22.40
CA ARG A 558 -19.71 9.72 -22.57
C ARG A 558 -20.91 9.18 -21.81
N ALA A 559 -21.18 9.68 -20.61
CA ALA A 559 -22.37 9.33 -19.84
C ALA A 559 -23.67 9.72 -20.57
N LYS A 560 -23.71 10.91 -21.19
CA LYS A 560 -24.85 11.37 -22.00
C LYS A 560 -25.05 10.51 -23.25
N GLN A 561 -23.97 10.20 -23.98
CA GLN A 561 -24.04 9.30 -25.14
C GLN A 561 -24.53 7.90 -24.75
N PHE A 562 -24.04 7.37 -23.62
CA PHE A 562 -24.52 6.10 -23.07
C PHE A 562 -26.01 6.19 -22.72
N TYR A 563 -26.44 7.27 -22.05
CA TYR A 563 -27.84 7.51 -21.71
C TYR A 563 -28.75 7.59 -22.94
N ASP A 564 -28.36 8.34 -23.97
CA ASP A 564 -29.16 8.50 -25.19
C ASP A 564 -29.31 7.19 -25.95
N LEU A 565 -28.21 6.44 -26.10
CA LEU A 565 -28.25 5.12 -26.73
C LEU A 565 -29.04 4.12 -25.88
N MET A 566 -28.91 4.17 -24.55
CA MET A 566 -29.68 3.30 -23.66
C MET A 566 -31.19 3.61 -23.74
N LYS A 567 -31.58 4.89 -23.76
CA LYS A 567 -32.98 5.30 -23.96
C LYS A 567 -33.49 4.94 -25.37
N LYS A 568 -32.62 4.97 -26.39
CA LYS A 568 -32.94 4.53 -27.75
C LYS A 568 -33.25 3.03 -27.82
N PHE A 569 -32.41 2.19 -27.22
CA PHE A 569 -32.56 0.72 -27.30
C PHE A 569 -33.46 0.13 -26.21
N TYR A 570 -33.62 0.83 -25.08
CA TYR A 570 -34.42 0.38 -23.95
C TYR A 570 -35.21 1.56 -23.33
N PRO A 571 -36.28 2.04 -23.99
CA PRO A 571 -37.01 3.25 -23.60
C PRO A 571 -37.63 3.23 -22.20
N SER A 572 -37.88 2.05 -21.63
CA SER A 572 -38.40 1.87 -20.27
C SER A 572 -37.35 2.05 -19.17
N ALA A 573 -36.08 2.27 -19.52
CA ALA A 573 -35.03 2.54 -18.53
C ALA A 573 -35.32 3.84 -17.75
N THR A 574 -35.21 3.79 -16.43
CA THR A 574 -35.27 4.93 -15.53
C THR A 574 -33.92 5.64 -15.48
N ASP A 575 -33.92 6.95 -15.21
CA ASP A 575 -32.69 7.73 -15.14
C ASP A 575 -31.80 7.25 -13.99
N ASN A 576 -32.39 6.89 -12.85
CA ASN A 576 -31.67 6.30 -11.71
C ASN A 576 -31.03 4.96 -12.07
N GLY A 577 -31.73 4.12 -12.84
CA GLY A 577 -31.19 2.86 -13.33
C GLY A 577 -30.00 3.05 -14.27
N ILE A 578 -30.10 3.97 -15.23
CA ILE A 578 -28.99 4.30 -16.15
C ILE A 578 -27.82 4.91 -15.38
N ALA A 579 -28.08 5.83 -14.47
CA ALA A 579 -27.07 6.46 -13.61
C ALA A 579 -26.29 5.44 -12.78
N ALA A 580 -26.98 4.45 -12.21
CA ALA A 580 -26.36 3.37 -11.45
C ALA A 580 -25.38 2.53 -12.28
N VAL A 581 -25.73 2.24 -13.54
CA VAL A 581 -24.85 1.53 -14.49
C VAL A 581 -23.66 2.41 -14.85
N VAL A 582 -23.90 3.68 -15.21
CA VAL A 582 -22.84 4.65 -15.55
C VAL A 582 -21.88 4.85 -14.39
N GLY A 583 -22.35 4.93 -13.15
CA GLY A 583 -21.50 5.09 -11.97
C GLY A 583 -20.53 3.93 -11.76
N ASN A 584 -20.92 2.71 -12.15
CA ASN A 584 -20.02 1.56 -12.15
C ASN A 584 -19.00 1.64 -13.30
N PHE A 585 -19.46 1.87 -14.52
CA PHE A 585 -18.57 1.96 -15.68
C PHE A 585 -17.61 3.16 -15.64
N ALA A 586 -17.95 4.23 -14.92
CA ALA A 586 -17.04 5.33 -14.64
C ALA A 586 -15.78 4.86 -13.88
N VAL A 587 -15.94 3.89 -12.97
CA VAL A 587 -14.81 3.29 -12.25
C VAL A 587 -14.16 2.16 -13.05
N GLU A 588 -14.94 1.32 -13.74
CA GLU A 588 -14.38 0.17 -14.50
C GLU A 588 -13.56 0.59 -15.71
N SER A 589 -14.02 1.60 -16.46
CA SER A 589 -13.47 1.92 -17.79
C SER A 589 -13.42 3.42 -18.07
N SER A 590 -13.78 4.27 -17.11
CA SER A 590 -14.05 5.70 -17.36
C SER A 590 -15.11 5.91 -18.46
N ILE A 591 -16.08 5.00 -18.55
CA ILE A 591 -17.14 4.97 -19.59
C ILE A 591 -16.53 4.88 -21.00
N THR A 592 -15.37 4.23 -21.15
CA THR A 592 -14.68 4.15 -22.44
C THR A 592 -14.90 2.78 -23.07
N PRO A 593 -15.58 2.69 -24.23
CA PRO A 593 -15.88 1.40 -24.87
C PRO A 593 -14.64 0.78 -25.52
N LYS A 594 -13.71 1.59 -26.01
CA LYS A 594 -12.42 1.13 -26.54
C LYS A 594 -11.37 1.04 -25.44
N ARG A 595 -11.57 0.06 -24.54
CA ARG A 595 -10.65 -0.30 -23.45
C ARG A 595 -10.47 -1.79 -23.37
N ALA A 596 -9.30 -2.23 -22.95
CA ALA A 596 -9.04 -3.61 -22.59
C ALA A 596 -8.18 -3.67 -21.33
N GLU A 597 -8.35 -4.69 -20.52
CA GLU A 597 -7.54 -4.87 -19.32
C GLU A 597 -6.06 -5.01 -19.68
N GLY A 598 -5.23 -4.21 -19.02
CA GLY A 598 -3.80 -4.09 -19.33
C GLY A 598 -3.47 -3.27 -20.59
N ASP A 599 -4.45 -2.60 -21.22
CA ASP A 599 -4.22 -1.78 -22.43
C ASP A 599 -3.26 -0.61 -22.24
N TYR A 600 -3.13 -0.10 -21.01
CA TYR A 600 -2.24 0.97 -20.62
C TYR A 600 -0.78 0.52 -20.44
N LEU A 601 -0.51 -0.79 -20.41
CA LEU A 601 0.84 -1.32 -20.23
C LEU A 601 1.70 -1.07 -21.48
N SER A 602 3.00 -1.32 -21.39
CA SER A 602 3.86 -1.31 -22.59
C SER A 602 3.51 -2.49 -23.51
N PRO A 603 3.55 -2.32 -24.84
CA PRO A 603 3.52 -3.45 -25.77
C PRO A 603 4.60 -4.49 -25.43
N PRO A 604 4.33 -5.80 -25.62
CA PRO A 604 3.21 -6.36 -26.36
C PRO A 604 1.92 -6.54 -25.55
N VAL A 605 1.93 -6.31 -24.24
CA VAL A 605 0.75 -6.52 -23.37
C VAL A 605 -0.27 -5.40 -23.54
N GLY A 606 0.19 -4.15 -23.51
CA GLY A 606 -0.68 -3.00 -23.74
C GLY A 606 -0.86 -2.65 -25.21
N ALA A 607 -1.62 -1.60 -25.45
CA ALA A 607 -2.15 -1.29 -26.77
C ALA A 607 -1.06 -0.81 -27.73
N SER A 608 -1.15 -1.26 -28.97
CA SER A 608 -0.32 -0.83 -30.09
C SER A 608 -1.18 -0.74 -31.36
N ASP A 609 -0.64 -0.14 -32.43
CA ASP A 609 -1.36 0.00 -33.68
C ASP A 609 -1.80 -1.37 -34.22
N GLY A 610 -3.10 -1.52 -34.47
CA GLY A 610 -3.71 -2.77 -34.97
C GLY A 610 -4.08 -3.81 -33.92
N CYS A 611 -3.69 -3.64 -32.64
CA CYS A 611 -3.91 -4.68 -31.61
C CYS A 611 -5.40 -4.91 -31.26
N TRP A 612 -6.26 -3.90 -31.47
CA TRP A 612 -7.68 -3.93 -31.12
C TRP A 612 -8.50 -4.94 -31.92
N ASP A 613 -7.94 -5.44 -33.02
CA ASP A 613 -8.51 -6.48 -33.88
C ASP A 613 -7.68 -7.78 -33.87
N ASP A 614 -6.57 -7.83 -33.11
CA ASP A 614 -5.72 -9.02 -33.01
C ASP A 614 -6.25 -9.97 -31.94
N ALA A 615 -6.71 -11.14 -32.37
CA ALA A 615 -7.21 -12.18 -31.49
C ALA A 615 -6.19 -12.64 -30.44
N ASN A 616 -4.88 -12.65 -30.75
CA ASN A 616 -3.86 -13.04 -29.77
C ASN A 616 -3.73 -11.99 -28.67
N TRP A 617 -3.84 -10.71 -29.03
CA TRP A 617 -3.77 -9.62 -28.06
C TRP A 617 -5.01 -9.59 -27.17
N LEU A 618 -6.19 -9.73 -27.77
CA LEU A 618 -7.46 -9.80 -27.05
C LEU A 618 -7.52 -11.03 -26.13
N ASN A 619 -7.07 -12.20 -26.59
CA ASN A 619 -7.13 -13.44 -25.81
C ASN A 619 -6.01 -13.58 -24.76
N MET A 620 -5.25 -12.52 -24.46
CA MET A 620 -4.28 -12.60 -23.36
C MET A 620 -5.00 -12.77 -22.02
N GLY A 621 -4.59 -13.77 -21.24
CA GLY A 621 -5.08 -14.00 -19.88
C GLY A 621 -4.29 -13.24 -18.81
N GLY A 622 -4.79 -13.27 -17.58
CA GLY A 622 -4.22 -12.53 -16.45
C GLY A 622 -2.77 -12.90 -16.15
N THR A 623 -2.37 -14.16 -16.37
CA THR A 623 -0.97 -14.57 -16.17
C THR A 623 0.00 -13.92 -17.15
N ALA A 624 -0.44 -13.66 -18.38
CA ALA A 624 0.34 -12.94 -19.38
C ALA A 624 0.38 -11.43 -19.09
N ILE A 625 -0.73 -10.87 -18.61
CA ILE A 625 -0.86 -9.45 -18.31
C ILE A 625 -0.08 -9.06 -17.05
N TYR A 626 -0.19 -9.87 -16.00
CA TYR A 626 0.31 -9.57 -14.65
C TYR A 626 1.51 -10.43 -14.23
N GLY A 627 2.31 -10.91 -15.18
CA GLY A 627 3.57 -11.61 -14.90
C GLY A 627 3.42 -12.87 -14.03
N GLY A 628 2.34 -13.63 -14.23
CA GLY A 628 2.00 -14.86 -13.49
C GLY A 628 0.86 -14.71 -12.47
N GLY A 629 0.32 -13.50 -12.27
CA GLY A 629 -0.85 -13.23 -11.43
C GLY A 629 -2.20 -13.58 -12.08
N TYR A 630 -3.28 -13.53 -11.29
CA TYR A 630 -4.67 -13.64 -11.74
C TYR A 630 -4.98 -14.80 -12.72
N PRO A 631 -4.66 -16.06 -12.38
CA PRO A 631 -4.88 -17.21 -13.25
C PRO A 631 -6.36 -17.48 -13.55
N ASN A 632 -7.28 -16.85 -12.80
CA ASN A 632 -8.70 -16.89 -13.08
C ASN A 632 -9.03 -16.24 -14.45
N ILE A 633 -8.30 -15.22 -14.85
CA ILE A 633 -8.57 -14.47 -16.08
C ILE A 633 -8.01 -15.25 -17.26
N LEU A 634 -8.89 -15.87 -18.04
CA LEU A 634 -8.53 -16.63 -19.23
C LEU A 634 -8.33 -15.70 -20.43
N HIS A 635 -9.24 -14.75 -20.63
CA HIS A 635 -9.10 -13.64 -21.59
C HIS A 635 -9.43 -12.33 -20.89
N ARG A 636 -8.62 -11.30 -21.13
CA ARG A 636 -8.66 -9.98 -20.48
C ARG A 636 -10.04 -9.32 -20.54
N GLY A 637 -10.35 -8.47 -19.56
CA GLY A 637 -11.55 -7.63 -19.60
C GLY A 637 -11.61 -6.72 -20.83
N LEU A 638 -12.79 -6.59 -21.45
CA LEU A 638 -13.03 -5.66 -22.57
C LEU A 638 -14.09 -4.61 -22.24
N GLY A 639 -13.90 -3.40 -22.75
CA GLY A 639 -14.93 -2.37 -22.87
C GLY A 639 -15.48 -1.83 -21.56
N LEU A 640 -16.72 -1.32 -21.62
CA LEU A 640 -17.36 -0.55 -20.55
C LEU A 640 -17.37 -1.28 -19.20
N GLY A 641 -17.76 -2.55 -19.22
CA GLY A 641 -17.90 -3.39 -18.02
C GLY A 641 -16.78 -4.41 -17.86
N GLN A 642 -15.64 -4.22 -18.55
CA GLN A 642 -14.49 -5.14 -18.50
C GLN A 642 -14.90 -6.62 -18.62
N TRP A 643 -15.68 -6.95 -19.66
CA TRP A 643 -16.17 -8.31 -19.89
C TRP A 643 -15.01 -9.28 -20.05
N THR A 644 -14.92 -10.23 -19.14
CA THR A 644 -13.76 -11.11 -18.95
C THR A 644 -14.19 -12.56 -19.13
N ASP A 645 -13.31 -13.38 -19.72
CA ASP A 645 -13.47 -14.83 -19.67
C ASP A 645 -12.74 -15.38 -18.45
N THR A 646 -13.42 -16.19 -17.65
CA THR A 646 -12.94 -16.63 -16.35
C THR A 646 -12.96 -18.14 -16.21
N SER A 647 -12.02 -18.66 -15.41
CA SER A 647 -11.83 -20.11 -15.20
C SER A 647 -13.01 -20.81 -14.52
N ASP A 648 -13.91 -20.06 -13.90
CA ASP A 648 -15.17 -20.53 -13.32
C ASP A 648 -16.33 -20.63 -14.34
N GLY A 649 -16.05 -20.41 -15.62
CA GLY A 649 -16.99 -20.61 -16.73
C GLY A 649 -17.61 -19.34 -17.29
N GLY A 650 -17.19 -18.15 -16.85
CA GLY A 650 -17.55 -16.90 -17.49
C GLY A 650 -16.93 -16.79 -18.88
N THR A 651 -17.73 -16.43 -19.89
CA THR A 651 -17.29 -16.34 -21.30
C THR A 651 -17.65 -14.99 -21.94
N ARG A 652 -17.78 -13.92 -21.13
CA ARG A 652 -18.34 -12.65 -21.58
C ARG A 652 -17.43 -11.87 -22.53
N HIS A 653 -16.11 -12.03 -22.44
CA HIS A 653 -15.17 -11.48 -23.43
C HIS A 653 -15.48 -12.09 -24.80
N THR A 654 -15.50 -13.43 -24.86
CA THR A 654 -15.77 -14.17 -26.10
C THR A 654 -17.16 -13.85 -26.64
N MET A 655 -18.17 -13.75 -25.77
CA MET A 655 -19.53 -13.40 -26.16
C MET A 655 -19.63 -12.00 -26.77
N LEU A 656 -18.91 -11.01 -26.24
CA LEU A 656 -18.90 -9.65 -26.80
C LEU A 656 -18.30 -9.65 -28.22
N ILE A 657 -17.16 -10.30 -28.43
CA ILE A 657 -16.52 -10.40 -29.75
C ILE A 657 -17.45 -11.10 -30.74
N ASN A 658 -18.03 -12.24 -30.35
CA ASN A 658 -18.95 -13.00 -31.21
C ASN A 658 -20.21 -12.20 -31.55
N TYR A 659 -20.78 -11.50 -30.58
CA TYR A 659 -21.93 -10.64 -30.81
C TYR A 659 -21.59 -9.50 -31.77
N ALA A 660 -20.48 -8.79 -31.55
CA ALA A 660 -20.01 -7.73 -32.44
C ALA A 660 -19.83 -8.23 -33.88
N ASN A 661 -19.18 -9.39 -34.06
CA ASN A 661 -19.00 -10.03 -35.36
C ASN A 661 -20.35 -10.38 -36.01
N SER A 662 -21.31 -10.91 -35.25
CA SER A 662 -22.64 -11.29 -35.77
C SER A 662 -23.46 -10.11 -36.29
N ILE A 663 -23.23 -8.90 -35.76
CA ILE A 663 -23.87 -7.68 -36.21
C ILE A 663 -22.99 -6.86 -37.17
N GLY A 664 -21.82 -7.38 -37.55
CA GLY A 664 -20.89 -6.73 -38.47
C GLY A 664 -20.29 -5.41 -37.95
N LYS A 665 -20.09 -5.29 -36.63
CA LYS A 665 -19.57 -4.08 -35.96
C LYS A 665 -18.30 -4.38 -35.16
N LYS A 666 -17.56 -3.34 -34.79
CA LYS A 666 -16.41 -3.49 -33.89
C LYS A 666 -16.88 -3.64 -32.45
N TRP A 667 -16.20 -4.51 -31.69
CA TRP A 667 -16.53 -4.77 -30.29
C TRP A 667 -16.35 -3.54 -29.40
N TYR A 668 -15.47 -2.61 -29.80
CA TYR A 668 -15.15 -1.38 -29.08
C TYR A 668 -16.03 -0.18 -29.47
N GLU A 669 -17.10 -0.38 -30.24
CA GLU A 669 -18.12 0.64 -30.49
C GLU A 669 -19.10 0.74 -29.31
N LEU A 670 -19.46 1.95 -28.90
CA LEU A 670 -20.37 2.19 -27.76
C LEU A 670 -21.75 1.54 -27.98
N GLU A 671 -22.34 1.73 -29.16
CA GLU A 671 -23.63 1.14 -29.53
C GLU A 671 -23.58 -0.39 -29.48
N THR A 672 -22.49 -1.01 -29.98
CA THR A 672 -22.29 -2.46 -29.94
C THR A 672 -22.33 -3.00 -28.51
N GLN A 673 -21.61 -2.34 -27.59
CA GLN A 673 -21.54 -2.79 -26.20
C GLN A 673 -22.87 -2.62 -25.45
N ILE A 674 -23.61 -1.52 -25.72
CA ILE A 674 -24.95 -1.33 -25.15
C ILE A 674 -25.91 -2.41 -25.63
N ARG A 675 -25.89 -2.72 -26.93
CA ARG A 675 -26.73 -3.79 -27.49
C ARG A 675 -26.31 -5.17 -26.99
N PHE A 676 -25.01 -5.43 -26.86
CA PHE A 676 -24.50 -6.66 -26.25
C PHE A 676 -25.07 -6.85 -24.84
N MET A 677 -24.98 -5.84 -23.99
CA MET A 677 -25.52 -5.88 -22.63
C MET A 677 -27.03 -6.18 -22.56
N LEU A 678 -27.80 -5.70 -23.54
CA LEU A 678 -29.26 -5.85 -23.58
C LEU A 678 -29.72 -7.16 -24.22
N GLU A 679 -28.96 -7.67 -25.20
CA GLU A 679 -29.41 -8.71 -26.13
C GLU A 679 -28.42 -9.87 -26.28
N GLY A 680 -27.11 -9.60 -26.22
CA GLY A 680 -26.04 -10.55 -26.55
C GLY A 680 -25.36 -11.23 -25.36
N ASP A 681 -25.45 -10.66 -24.17
CA ASP A 681 -24.85 -11.19 -22.95
C ASP A 681 -25.61 -12.40 -22.41
N SER A 682 -25.16 -13.06 -21.35
CA SER A 682 -25.89 -14.20 -20.80
C SER A 682 -27.26 -13.77 -20.23
N PRO A 683 -28.30 -14.62 -20.32
CA PRO A 683 -29.63 -14.29 -19.79
C PRO A 683 -29.61 -13.84 -18.32
N TYR A 684 -28.67 -14.36 -17.53
CA TYR A 684 -28.47 -13.96 -16.14
C TYR A 684 -28.09 -12.47 -16.02
N TYR A 685 -27.05 -12.02 -16.73
CA TYR A 685 -26.60 -10.63 -16.69
C TYR A 685 -27.58 -9.67 -17.36
N GLN A 686 -28.24 -10.10 -18.44
CA GLN A 686 -29.31 -9.34 -19.08
C GLN A 686 -30.47 -9.06 -18.09
N ASN A 687 -30.90 -10.07 -17.33
CA ASN A 687 -31.99 -9.93 -16.37
C ASN A 687 -31.62 -8.97 -15.23
N ILE A 688 -30.39 -9.04 -14.73
CA ILE A 688 -29.91 -8.13 -13.68
C ILE A 688 -29.87 -6.69 -14.22
N LEU A 689 -29.29 -6.47 -15.39
CA LEU A 689 -29.26 -5.15 -16.03
C LEU A 689 -30.67 -4.60 -16.19
N LYS A 690 -31.58 -5.37 -16.81
CA LYS A 690 -32.97 -4.94 -17.04
C LYS A 690 -33.71 -4.64 -15.72
N SER A 691 -33.44 -5.41 -14.67
CA SER A 691 -34.01 -5.14 -13.33
C SER A 691 -33.50 -3.83 -12.72
N VAL A 692 -32.22 -3.49 -12.92
CA VAL A 692 -31.65 -2.22 -12.47
C VAL A 692 -32.20 -1.06 -13.30
N LEU A 693 -32.24 -1.23 -14.63
CA LEU A 693 -32.71 -0.20 -15.55
C LEU A 693 -34.19 0.15 -15.35
N THR A 694 -35.06 -0.80 -15.03
CA THR A 694 -36.51 -0.55 -14.90
C THR A 694 -36.98 -0.26 -13.48
N SER A 695 -36.09 -0.35 -12.48
CA SER A 695 -36.47 -0.16 -11.08
C SER A 695 -36.69 1.32 -10.74
N ASN A 696 -37.62 1.55 -9.81
CA ASN A 696 -37.91 2.85 -9.21
C ASN A 696 -37.17 3.08 -7.88
N SER A 697 -36.25 2.19 -7.50
CA SER A 697 -35.41 2.38 -6.30
C SER A 697 -34.44 3.56 -6.45
N ASP A 698 -33.85 4.00 -5.33
CA ASP A 698 -32.88 5.08 -5.32
C ASP A 698 -31.55 4.67 -5.99
N THR A 699 -30.84 5.67 -6.52
CA THR A 699 -29.59 5.50 -7.26
C THR A 699 -28.49 4.81 -6.45
N ASP A 700 -28.43 5.01 -5.13
CA ASP A 700 -27.40 4.40 -4.29
C ASP A 700 -27.62 2.89 -4.13
N SER A 701 -28.87 2.47 -3.95
CA SER A 701 -29.29 1.07 -3.88
C SER A 701 -29.12 0.35 -5.23
N LEU A 702 -29.46 1.02 -6.32
CA LEU A 702 -29.30 0.48 -7.67
C LEU A 702 -27.82 0.35 -8.06
N THR A 703 -26.98 1.33 -7.72
CA THR A 703 -25.53 1.28 -7.96
C THR A 703 -24.90 0.09 -7.24
N ARG A 704 -25.32 -0.15 -5.99
CA ARG A 704 -24.88 -1.33 -5.21
C ARG A 704 -25.37 -2.63 -5.81
N THR A 705 -26.62 -2.68 -6.26
CA THR A 705 -27.20 -3.88 -6.88
C THR A 705 -26.46 -4.23 -8.16
N PHE A 706 -26.18 -3.25 -9.02
CA PHE A 706 -25.39 -3.44 -10.23
C PHE A 706 -23.97 -3.90 -9.90
N LEU A 707 -23.27 -3.23 -8.98
CA LEU A 707 -21.92 -3.61 -8.55
C LEU A 707 -21.85 -5.06 -8.02
N THR A 708 -22.78 -5.42 -7.13
CA THR A 708 -22.70 -6.71 -6.43
C THR A 708 -23.24 -7.88 -7.24
N ARG A 709 -24.20 -7.64 -8.15
CA ARG A 709 -24.86 -8.71 -8.90
C ARG A 709 -24.45 -8.77 -10.37
N TRP A 710 -24.16 -7.64 -10.99
CA TRP A 710 -23.75 -7.59 -12.40
C TRP A 710 -22.22 -7.61 -12.56
N GLU A 711 -21.48 -6.77 -11.81
CA GLU A 711 -20.01 -6.84 -11.81
C GLU A 711 -19.49 -7.99 -10.95
N GLY A 712 -20.23 -8.36 -9.89
CA GLY A 712 -19.83 -9.41 -8.95
C GLY A 712 -18.71 -8.97 -8.00
N ILE A 713 -18.49 -7.66 -7.84
CA ILE A 713 -17.34 -7.09 -7.12
C ILE A 713 -17.78 -6.53 -5.75
N ASN A 714 -16.94 -6.74 -4.73
CA ASN A 714 -17.07 -6.06 -3.43
C ASN A 714 -15.68 -5.63 -2.92
N ASN A 715 -15.07 -4.67 -3.62
CA ASN A 715 -13.69 -4.21 -3.41
C ASN A 715 -13.57 -2.87 -2.66
N GLY A 716 -14.67 -2.36 -2.08
CA GLY A 716 -14.67 -1.09 -1.33
C GLY A 716 -14.89 0.17 -2.18
N THR A 717 -15.05 0.06 -3.51
CA THR A 717 -15.27 1.20 -4.42
C THR A 717 -16.73 1.70 -4.48
N LEU A 718 -17.63 1.12 -3.69
CA LEU A 718 -19.08 1.42 -3.74
C LEU A 718 -19.39 2.92 -3.57
N SER A 719 -18.75 3.57 -2.60
CA SER A 719 -19.01 5.00 -2.34
C SER A 719 -18.61 5.88 -3.53
N GLN A 720 -17.52 5.54 -4.21
CA GLN A 720 -17.05 6.27 -5.39
C GLN A 720 -18.02 6.11 -6.56
N ARG A 721 -18.49 4.88 -6.81
CA ARG A 721 -19.46 4.55 -7.86
C ARG A 721 -20.80 5.25 -7.63
N GLN A 722 -21.25 5.31 -6.38
CA GLN A 722 -22.46 6.04 -5.99
C GLN A 722 -22.32 7.55 -6.24
N SER A 723 -21.15 8.12 -5.96
CA SER A 723 -20.85 9.52 -6.30
C SER A 723 -20.86 9.77 -7.81
N TYR A 724 -20.32 8.86 -8.63
CA TYR A 724 -20.40 8.97 -10.09
C TYR A 724 -21.82 8.80 -10.61
N ALA A 725 -22.61 7.89 -10.04
CA ALA A 725 -24.00 7.70 -10.41
C ALA A 725 -24.84 8.97 -10.14
N LYS A 726 -24.65 9.61 -8.98
CA LYS A 726 -25.31 10.88 -8.66
C LYS A 726 -24.92 12.00 -9.62
N GLN A 727 -23.64 12.06 -10.01
CA GLN A 727 -23.17 13.02 -11.02
C GLN A 727 -23.77 12.73 -12.40
N ALA A 728 -23.91 11.47 -12.79
CA ALA A 728 -24.48 11.06 -14.08
C ALA A 728 -25.91 11.58 -14.29
N LEU A 729 -26.74 11.59 -13.24
CA LEU A 729 -28.09 12.17 -13.30
C LEU A 729 -28.07 13.64 -13.72
N SER A 730 -27.07 14.41 -13.27
CA SER A 730 -26.92 15.81 -13.66
C SER A 730 -26.44 15.98 -15.10
N TRP A 731 -25.80 14.96 -15.68
CA TRP A 731 -25.25 14.98 -17.03
C TRP A 731 -26.29 14.58 -18.09
N PHE A 732 -27.26 13.73 -17.76
CA PHE A 732 -28.24 13.20 -18.72
C PHE A 732 -29.17 14.26 -19.31
N HIS A 733 -29.45 15.31 -18.55
CA HIS A 733 -30.40 16.36 -18.94
C HIS A 733 -29.72 17.67 -19.35
N GLN A 734 -28.39 17.66 -19.50
CA GLN A 734 -27.65 18.76 -20.11
C GLN A 734 -27.85 18.73 -21.63
N SER A 735 -28.18 19.89 -22.21
CA SER A 735 -28.30 20.07 -23.66
C SER A 735 -26.91 20.09 -24.28
N ILE A 736 -26.38 18.92 -24.65
CA ILE A 736 -25.09 18.77 -25.32
C ILE A 736 -25.35 18.54 -26.81
N ALA A 737 -25.15 19.58 -27.62
CA ALA A 737 -25.07 19.47 -29.08
C ALA A 737 -23.62 19.68 -29.52
N GLY A 738 -22.98 18.60 -29.99
CA GLY A 738 -21.59 18.58 -30.49
C GLY A 738 -20.59 18.16 -29.41
N GLY A 739 -20.08 16.92 -29.50
CA GLY A 739 -19.18 16.34 -28.50
C GLY A 739 -17.75 16.84 -28.62
N GLY A 740 -17.28 17.55 -27.58
CA GLY A 740 -15.89 17.90 -27.29
C GLY A 740 -15.82 18.76 -26.01
N THR A 741 -14.70 18.69 -25.27
CA THR A 741 -14.46 19.48 -24.04
C THR A 741 -14.58 20.97 -24.33
N MET A 742 -15.38 21.75 -23.60
CA MET A 742 -15.41 23.21 -23.74
C MET A 742 -13.98 23.80 -23.72
N ALA A 743 -13.58 24.52 -24.76
CA ALA A 743 -12.25 25.12 -24.79
C ALA A 743 -12.11 26.21 -23.71
N SER A 744 -10.92 26.30 -23.10
CA SER A 744 -10.62 27.35 -22.13
C SER A 744 -10.86 28.71 -22.79
N SER A 745 -11.65 29.56 -22.13
CA SER A 745 -12.03 30.85 -22.68
C SER A 745 -12.15 31.93 -21.61
N TRP A 746 -12.15 33.18 -22.05
CA TRP A 746 -12.24 34.36 -21.19
C TRP A 746 -13.15 35.42 -21.83
N ASN A 747 -13.69 36.32 -21.00
CA ASN A 747 -14.62 37.38 -21.40
C ASN A 747 -15.93 36.91 -22.07
N PHE A 748 -16.33 35.65 -21.83
CA PHE A 748 -17.62 35.15 -22.30
C PHE A 748 -18.78 35.92 -21.66
N PRO A 749 -19.64 36.62 -22.43
CA PRO A 749 -20.81 37.28 -21.84
C PRO A 749 -21.93 36.24 -21.66
N GLU A 750 -22.27 35.99 -20.40
CA GLU A 750 -23.12 34.86 -19.99
C GLU A 750 -24.51 34.84 -20.65
N GLU A 751 -25.04 36.03 -20.98
CA GLU A 751 -26.31 36.24 -21.70
C GLU A 751 -26.37 35.65 -23.13
N TYR A 752 -25.24 35.18 -23.67
CA TYR A 752 -25.17 34.50 -24.96
C TYR A 752 -25.11 32.98 -24.86
N ARG A 753 -25.02 32.38 -23.65
CA ARG A 753 -24.85 30.92 -23.47
C ARG A 753 -25.92 30.12 -24.22
N ASP A 754 -27.18 30.53 -24.11
CA ASP A 754 -28.31 29.84 -24.73
C ASP A 754 -28.55 30.26 -26.20
N LYS A 755 -27.80 31.26 -26.70
CA LYS A 755 -27.92 31.77 -28.07
C LYS A 755 -26.91 31.14 -29.02
N ILE A 756 -25.89 30.46 -28.49
CA ILE A 756 -24.83 29.86 -29.29
C ILE A 756 -25.25 28.44 -29.69
N LYS A 757 -25.26 28.18 -30.99
CA LYS A 757 -25.67 26.89 -31.57
C LYS A 757 -24.78 25.72 -31.14
N SER A 758 -23.48 25.97 -31.00
CA SER A 758 -22.48 25.02 -30.53
C SER A 758 -21.32 25.80 -29.94
N MET A 759 -20.90 25.50 -28.72
CA MET A 759 -19.74 26.17 -28.13
C MET A 759 -18.44 25.61 -28.73
N PRO A 760 -17.40 26.44 -28.93
CA PRO A 760 -16.06 25.96 -29.28
C PRO A 760 -15.54 24.94 -28.26
N THR A 761 -15.08 23.79 -28.74
CA THR A 761 -14.49 22.75 -27.90
C THR A 761 -12.96 22.72 -28.05
N GLY A 762 -12.29 21.84 -27.32
CA GLY A 762 -10.85 21.60 -27.41
C GLY A 762 -10.39 21.22 -28.82
N VAL A 763 -11.31 20.77 -29.69
CA VAL A 763 -11.06 20.59 -31.13
C VAL A 763 -10.65 21.91 -31.79
N SER A 764 -11.33 23.01 -31.46
CA SER A 764 -10.95 24.36 -31.92
C SER A 764 -9.58 24.83 -31.40
N MET A 765 -9.13 24.25 -30.30
CA MET A 765 -7.84 24.54 -29.65
C MET A 765 -6.78 23.44 -29.87
N THR A 766 -6.99 22.57 -30.86
CA THR A 766 -6.04 21.54 -31.29
C THR A 766 -5.87 21.65 -32.79
N THR A 767 -4.63 21.59 -33.29
CA THR A 767 -4.35 21.67 -34.73
C THR A 767 -5.12 20.59 -35.50
N GLN A 768 -6.06 21.02 -36.35
CA GLN A 768 -6.85 20.12 -37.18
C GLN A 768 -6.09 19.71 -38.45
N PRO A 769 -6.41 18.56 -39.06
CA PRO A 769 -5.84 18.15 -40.34
C PRO A 769 -6.01 19.23 -41.42
N GLY A 770 -4.94 19.50 -42.17
CA GLY A 770 -4.90 20.56 -43.17
C GLY A 770 -4.68 21.98 -42.61
N ASN A 771 -4.60 22.17 -41.29
CA ASN A 771 -4.26 23.48 -40.71
C ASN A 771 -2.76 23.77 -40.84
N GLY A 772 -2.41 24.75 -41.67
CA GLY A 772 -1.03 25.17 -41.90
C GLY A 772 -0.52 26.29 -41.00
N TYR A 773 -1.32 26.77 -40.05
CA TYR A 773 -0.99 27.94 -39.24
C TYR A 773 -0.31 27.58 -37.91
N PRO A 774 0.57 28.45 -37.38
CA PRO A 774 1.15 28.25 -36.06
C PRO A 774 0.09 28.21 -34.95
N ALA A 775 0.23 27.26 -34.03
CA ALA A 775 -0.70 27.08 -32.92
C ALA A 775 -0.90 28.35 -32.09
N GLY A 776 -2.14 28.59 -31.66
CA GLY A 776 -2.53 29.75 -30.87
C GLY A 776 -2.66 31.07 -31.64
N GLN A 777 -2.54 31.07 -32.97
CA GLN A 777 -2.82 32.24 -33.81
C GLN A 777 -4.32 32.38 -34.11
N CYS A 778 -4.78 33.60 -34.46
CA CYS A 778 -6.17 33.84 -34.86
C CYS A 778 -6.60 33.00 -36.06
N THR A 779 -5.73 32.90 -37.08
CA THR A 779 -5.95 32.10 -38.28
C THR A 779 -5.96 30.59 -37.98
N TRP A 780 -5.13 30.15 -37.02
CA TRP A 780 -5.11 28.76 -36.57
C TRP A 780 -6.42 28.38 -35.89
N TYR A 781 -6.91 29.21 -34.97
CA TYR A 781 -8.18 28.99 -34.29
C TYR A 781 -9.37 29.03 -35.27
N ALA A 782 -9.44 30.05 -36.12
CA ALA A 782 -10.53 30.19 -37.09
C ALA A 782 -10.63 28.97 -38.01
N TYR A 783 -9.50 28.39 -38.45
CA TYR A 783 -9.51 27.17 -39.25
C TYR A 783 -10.07 25.99 -38.45
N ASN A 784 -9.54 25.75 -37.24
CA ASN A 784 -9.98 24.62 -36.41
C ASN A 784 -11.46 24.73 -36.06
N ARG A 785 -11.94 25.95 -35.78
CA ARG A 785 -13.34 26.24 -35.47
C ARG A 785 -14.26 25.97 -36.65
N LEU A 786 -13.85 26.33 -37.86
CA LEU A 786 -14.63 26.03 -39.07
C LEU A 786 -14.65 24.54 -39.40
N VAL A 787 -13.57 23.80 -39.12
CA VAL A 787 -13.57 22.33 -39.20
C VAL A 787 -14.52 21.73 -38.17
N GLU A 788 -14.48 22.20 -36.92
CA GLU A 788 -15.38 21.76 -35.85
C GLU A 788 -16.86 22.04 -36.17
N LEU A 789 -17.14 23.19 -36.78
CA LEU A 789 -18.49 23.56 -37.22
C LEU A 789 -18.94 22.78 -38.48
N GLY A 790 -18.03 22.06 -39.14
CA GLY A 790 -18.30 21.33 -40.38
C GLY A 790 -18.36 22.20 -41.63
N GLU A 791 -17.91 23.46 -41.55
CA GLU A 791 -17.91 24.41 -42.67
C GLU A 791 -16.68 24.23 -43.57
N ILE A 792 -15.56 23.75 -43.01
CA ILE A 792 -14.41 23.24 -43.77
C ILE A 792 -14.42 21.72 -43.69
N THR A 793 -14.77 21.07 -44.80
CA THR A 793 -14.77 19.62 -44.95
C THR A 793 -13.59 19.09 -45.77
N ASP A 794 -12.96 19.96 -46.57
CA ASP A 794 -11.74 19.66 -47.31
C ASP A 794 -10.50 19.85 -46.42
N LEU A 795 -10.02 18.73 -45.85
CA LEU A 795 -8.88 18.69 -44.94
C LEU A 795 -7.53 18.47 -45.68
N SER A 796 -7.51 18.62 -47.02
CA SER A 796 -6.29 18.45 -47.84
C SER A 796 -5.21 19.52 -47.60
N GLY A 797 -5.54 20.58 -46.85
CA GLY A 797 -4.69 21.75 -46.64
C GLY A 797 -5.00 22.93 -47.55
N SER A 798 -5.93 22.80 -48.49
CA SER A 798 -6.36 23.88 -49.39
C SER A 798 -6.83 25.14 -48.65
N TYR A 799 -7.48 24.98 -47.49
CA TYR A 799 -7.94 26.08 -46.62
C TYR A 799 -6.96 26.42 -45.49
N GLY A 800 -5.83 25.72 -45.38
CA GLY A 800 -4.81 25.91 -44.35
C GLY A 800 -3.84 27.08 -44.60
N HIS A 801 -3.96 27.74 -45.75
CA HIS A 801 -3.00 28.76 -46.26
C HIS A 801 -3.70 29.94 -46.94
N LEU A 802 -4.64 30.56 -46.24
CA LEU A 802 -5.43 31.74 -46.64
C LEU A 802 -4.77 33.09 -46.27
N GLY A 803 -3.48 33.10 -45.95
CA GLY A 803 -2.74 34.32 -45.58
C GLY A 803 -2.95 34.77 -44.13
N ASP A 804 -2.78 36.07 -43.88
CA ASP A 804 -2.96 36.69 -42.56
C ASP A 804 -4.44 37.06 -42.27
N GLY A 805 -4.72 37.54 -41.06
CA GLY A 805 -6.09 37.76 -40.59
C GLY A 805 -6.91 38.72 -41.47
N LYS A 806 -6.29 39.76 -42.04
CA LYS A 806 -6.97 40.68 -42.98
C LYS A 806 -7.25 40.07 -44.35
N SER A 807 -6.50 39.05 -44.76
CA SER A 807 -6.59 38.43 -46.10
C SER A 807 -7.59 37.27 -46.17
N TRP A 808 -8.04 36.75 -45.03
CA TRP A 808 -8.86 35.55 -44.92
C TRP A 808 -10.15 35.60 -45.74
N VAL A 809 -10.98 36.63 -45.56
CA VAL A 809 -12.25 36.77 -46.29
C VAL A 809 -12.03 36.83 -47.80
N GLY A 810 -11.06 37.60 -48.29
CA GLY A 810 -10.77 37.68 -49.73
C GLY A 810 -10.34 36.33 -50.31
N ASN A 811 -9.52 35.57 -49.59
CA ASN A 811 -9.04 34.26 -50.03
C ASN A 811 -10.11 33.15 -49.93
N LEU A 812 -11.04 33.24 -48.96
CA LEU A 812 -12.21 32.37 -48.90
C LEU A 812 -13.15 32.63 -50.09
N VAL A 813 -13.38 33.90 -50.42
CA VAL A 813 -14.20 34.29 -51.58
C VAL A 813 -13.59 33.79 -52.89
N ALA A 814 -12.26 33.86 -53.03
CA ALA A 814 -11.56 33.27 -54.17
C ALA A 814 -11.73 31.73 -54.27
N LYS A 815 -12.12 31.08 -53.17
CA LYS A 815 -12.44 29.64 -53.10
C LYS A 815 -13.95 29.35 -53.16
N GLY A 816 -14.79 30.36 -53.44
CA GLY A 816 -16.22 30.19 -53.69
C GLY A 816 -17.14 30.63 -52.54
N TRP A 817 -16.60 31.12 -51.43
CA TRP A 817 -17.41 31.63 -50.31
C TRP A 817 -18.07 32.96 -50.70
N LYS A 818 -19.21 33.28 -50.07
CA LYS A 818 -19.97 34.50 -50.35
C LYS A 818 -19.44 35.67 -49.52
N PHE A 819 -19.02 36.73 -50.19
CA PHE A 819 -18.62 37.99 -49.56
C PHE A 819 -19.83 38.74 -48.99
N SER A 820 -19.64 39.37 -47.83
CA SER A 820 -20.63 40.27 -47.21
C SER A 820 -19.94 41.40 -46.44
N THR A 821 -20.59 42.56 -46.38
CA THR A 821 -20.24 43.67 -45.47
C THR A 821 -21.09 43.68 -44.19
N MET A 822 -21.96 42.68 -44.03
CA MET A 822 -22.88 42.53 -42.89
C MET A 822 -22.62 41.19 -42.18
N PRO A 823 -22.66 41.16 -40.82
CA PRO A 823 -22.43 39.94 -40.07
C PRO A 823 -23.63 38.98 -40.18
N THR A 824 -23.33 37.69 -40.26
CA THR A 824 -24.29 36.59 -40.12
C THR A 824 -23.69 35.53 -39.19
N ALA A 825 -24.54 34.81 -38.43
CA ALA A 825 -24.05 33.73 -37.58
C ALA A 825 -23.38 32.63 -38.42
N GLY A 826 -22.21 32.17 -38.00
CA GLY A 826 -21.35 31.24 -38.73
C GLY A 826 -20.37 31.89 -39.72
N ALA A 827 -20.44 33.21 -39.92
CA ALA A 827 -19.52 33.90 -40.83
C ALA A 827 -18.10 34.00 -40.26
N VAL A 828 -17.11 33.93 -41.15
CA VAL A 828 -15.75 34.41 -40.89
C VAL A 828 -15.74 35.93 -40.98
N CYS A 829 -15.10 36.59 -40.03
CA CYS A 829 -14.91 38.04 -40.03
C CYS A 829 -13.42 38.40 -40.09
N SER A 830 -13.01 39.12 -41.13
CA SER A 830 -11.66 39.67 -41.28
C SER A 830 -11.64 41.16 -40.91
N THR A 831 -10.62 41.54 -40.14
CA THR A 831 -10.37 42.92 -39.71
C THR A 831 -9.20 43.51 -40.49
N ALA A 832 -9.40 44.69 -41.09
CA ALA A 832 -8.32 45.40 -41.77
C ALA A 832 -7.18 45.77 -40.79
N GLY A 833 -5.93 45.61 -41.24
CA GLY A 833 -4.75 45.92 -40.42
C GLY A 833 -4.71 47.39 -40.00
N GLY A 834 -4.42 47.64 -38.72
CA GLY A 834 -4.30 48.98 -38.15
C GLY A 834 -5.60 49.53 -37.55
N PHE A 835 -6.69 48.77 -37.68
CA PHE A 835 -7.97 49.02 -37.01
C PHE A 835 -8.19 48.01 -35.90
N ASP A 836 -9.13 48.29 -34.99
CA ASP A 836 -9.53 47.38 -33.90
C ASP A 836 -8.34 46.86 -33.06
N SER A 837 -7.35 47.73 -32.82
CA SER A 837 -6.10 47.40 -32.11
C SER A 837 -5.25 46.29 -32.74
N THR A 838 -5.44 46.01 -34.04
CA THR A 838 -4.65 45.02 -34.78
C THR A 838 -3.35 45.62 -35.31
N TYR A 839 -2.34 44.76 -35.50
CA TYR A 839 -1.11 45.16 -36.19
C TYR A 839 -1.42 45.55 -37.64
N ALA A 840 -0.95 46.73 -38.07
CA ALA A 840 -1.11 47.25 -39.43
C ALA A 840 -0.72 46.24 -40.52
N GLN A 841 0.30 45.42 -40.25
CA GLN A 841 0.78 44.43 -41.19
C GLN A 841 -0.18 43.24 -41.35
N TYR A 842 -0.86 42.77 -40.30
CA TYR A 842 -1.50 41.44 -40.28
C TYR A 842 -3.03 41.44 -40.16
N GLY A 843 -3.62 42.46 -39.53
CA GLY A 843 -5.05 42.43 -39.17
C GLY A 843 -5.41 41.34 -38.16
N HIS A 844 -6.66 40.88 -38.18
CA HIS A 844 -7.18 39.81 -37.32
C HIS A 844 -8.35 39.06 -37.98
N VAL A 845 -8.55 37.80 -37.61
CA VAL A 845 -9.70 36.99 -38.07
C VAL A 845 -10.41 36.34 -36.88
N MET A 846 -11.74 36.34 -36.93
CA MET A 846 -12.62 35.85 -35.87
C MET A 846 -13.84 35.13 -36.47
N ILE A 847 -14.56 34.35 -35.67
CA ILE A 847 -15.78 33.64 -36.07
C ILE A 847 -16.99 34.32 -35.44
N VAL A 848 -18.01 34.64 -36.25
CA VAL A 848 -19.27 35.21 -35.77
C VAL A 848 -20.15 34.11 -35.23
N GLU A 849 -20.42 34.14 -33.92
CA GLU A 849 -21.17 33.09 -33.22
C GLU A 849 -22.66 33.46 -33.11
N VAL A 850 -22.97 34.75 -32.89
CA VAL A 850 -24.35 35.27 -32.76
C VAL A 850 -24.45 36.66 -33.36
N VAL A 851 -25.56 36.99 -34.01
CA VAL A 851 -25.91 38.37 -34.43
C VAL A 851 -27.17 38.82 -33.68
N ASN A 852 -27.08 39.97 -33.02
CA ASN A 852 -28.18 40.54 -32.25
C ASN A 852 -29.11 41.39 -33.13
N ALA A 853 -30.33 41.62 -32.63
CA ALA A 853 -31.34 42.43 -33.32
C ALA A 853 -30.91 43.89 -33.54
N ASP A 854 -30.02 44.42 -32.70
CA ASP A 854 -29.48 45.80 -32.81
C ASP A 854 -28.30 45.91 -33.79
N GLY A 855 -27.92 44.82 -34.46
CA GLY A 855 -26.81 44.77 -35.41
C GLY A 855 -25.42 44.59 -34.77
N SER A 856 -25.32 44.48 -33.44
CA SER A 856 -24.11 43.98 -32.79
C SER A 856 -23.98 42.47 -32.95
N PHE A 857 -22.78 41.92 -32.77
CA PHE A 857 -22.54 40.49 -32.96
C PHE A 857 -21.48 39.96 -32.00
N LEU A 858 -21.69 38.75 -31.48
CA LEU A 858 -20.73 38.04 -30.64
C LEU A 858 -19.75 37.28 -31.53
N VAL A 859 -18.46 37.35 -31.18
CA VAL A 859 -17.40 36.60 -31.85
C VAL A 859 -16.64 35.70 -30.89
N SER A 860 -16.08 34.63 -31.43
CA SER A 860 -15.04 33.82 -30.82
C SER A 860 -13.73 33.97 -31.60
N GLU A 861 -12.61 34.13 -30.91
CA GLU A 861 -11.30 34.38 -31.53
C GLU A 861 -10.13 33.90 -30.63
N CYS A 862 -8.91 33.85 -31.17
CA CYS A 862 -7.68 33.52 -30.42
C CYS A 862 -6.54 34.46 -30.81
N ASN A 863 -5.51 34.58 -29.99
CA ASN A 863 -4.47 35.61 -30.09
C ASN A 863 -5.01 37.06 -30.00
N TYR A 864 -6.09 37.25 -29.23
CA TYR A 864 -6.55 38.57 -28.86
C TYR A 864 -5.76 39.07 -27.64
N ALA A 865 -5.31 40.32 -27.67
CA ALA A 865 -4.42 40.91 -26.65
C ALA A 865 -3.14 40.08 -26.36
N GLY A 866 -2.69 39.25 -27.32
CA GLY A 866 -1.53 38.37 -27.16
C GLY A 866 -1.79 37.05 -26.44
N ASN A 867 -3.03 36.77 -26.02
CA ASN A 867 -3.39 35.49 -25.40
C ASN A 867 -3.60 34.42 -26.48
N LYS A 868 -2.65 33.47 -26.55
CA LYS A 868 -2.62 32.38 -27.53
C LYS A 868 -3.14 31.04 -27.01
N SER A 869 -3.46 30.94 -25.72
CA SER A 869 -3.80 29.67 -25.05
C SER A 869 -5.29 29.53 -24.77
N GLN A 870 -6.08 30.58 -24.95
CA GLN A 870 -7.51 30.60 -24.63
C GLN A 870 -8.32 31.30 -25.72
N ILE A 871 -9.59 30.92 -25.83
CA ILE A 871 -10.56 31.60 -26.69
C ILE A 871 -10.99 32.90 -26.03
N HIS A 872 -10.93 33.99 -26.77
CA HIS A 872 -11.49 35.26 -26.39
C HIS A 872 -12.90 35.42 -26.96
N TRP A 873 -13.77 36.03 -26.16
CA TRP A 873 -15.12 36.41 -26.57
C TRP A 873 -15.30 37.90 -26.42
N ARG A 874 -15.96 38.52 -27.41
CA ARG A 874 -16.42 39.90 -27.30
C ARG A 874 -17.60 40.17 -28.20
N VAL A 875 -18.34 41.22 -27.86
CA VAL A 875 -19.41 41.77 -28.69
C VAL A 875 -18.86 42.92 -29.51
N CYS A 876 -19.02 42.83 -30.82
CA CYS A 876 -18.56 43.80 -31.80
C CYS A 876 -19.75 44.56 -32.40
N ARG A 877 -19.49 45.77 -32.91
CA ARG A 877 -20.43 46.51 -33.77
C ARG A 877 -19.86 46.57 -35.18
N ASN A 878 -20.72 46.43 -36.18
CA ASN A 878 -20.27 46.43 -37.56
C ASN A 878 -19.62 47.79 -37.91
N ALA A 879 -18.54 47.73 -38.68
CA ALA A 879 -17.73 48.89 -39.03
C ALA A 879 -17.10 48.70 -40.42
N PRO A 880 -16.71 49.78 -41.13
CA PRO A 880 -16.20 49.68 -42.51
C PRO A 880 -14.91 48.86 -42.67
N TYR A 881 -14.19 48.61 -41.58
CA TYR A 881 -12.96 47.81 -41.57
C TYR A 881 -13.19 46.31 -41.30
N TYR A 882 -14.45 45.88 -41.11
CA TYR A 882 -14.82 44.46 -41.08
C TYR A 882 -15.34 44.00 -42.43
N THR A 883 -14.94 42.79 -42.81
CA THR A 883 -15.47 42.07 -43.98
C THR A 883 -15.85 40.67 -43.55
N PHE A 884 -16.84 40.08 -44.21
CA PHE A 884 -17.39 38.79 -43.83
C PHE A 884 -17.43 37.81 -45.01
N ALA A 885 -17.27 36.52 -44.70
CA ALA A 885 -17.48 35.43 -45.66
C ALA A 885 -18.28 34.30 -45.02
N THR A 886 -19.21 33.72 -45.78
CA THR A 886 -19.91 32.47 -45.43
C THR A 886 -19.69 31.42 -46.51
N PRO A 887 -19.71 30.13 -46.15
CA PRO A 887 -19.61 29.01 -47.11
C PRO A 887 -20.57 29.10 -48.29
#